data_AF-A0A2E1M4L9-F1
#
_entry.id   AF-A0A2E1M4L9-F1
#
_cell.length_a   1.000
_cell.length_b   1.000
_cell.length_c   1.000
_cell.angle_alpha   90.00
_cell.angle_beta   90.00
_cell.angle_gamma   90.00
#
_symmetry.space_group_name_H-M   'P 1'
#
loop_
_entity.id
_entity.type
_entity.pdbx_description
1 polymer ?
#
loop_
_entity_poly.entity_id
_entity_poly.type
_entity_poly.pdbx_seq_one_letter_code
_entity_poly.pdbx_strand_id
1 'polypeptide(L)'
;MRHHIIAIASAFLFLSGAHGQASFGTASDPITGAMLERWFSELDLTQPQRQAVDQFHAVYLNEFQEVRGDEIEDVAGRGGIFGAIFGGGDVNAMFRDIDQLRDEIEDVDETFIEQIRPLLSESQMPVLDRVAARRDRVRRAGGPLALLRFANPAGLADLSALVPVASLSDPSVGPILNEYETELADRFERLERTAKTAFNTFADTMADLRESTDDRRAMFQEMQNVMADASLPVVREATSISGLHRETLPELEFALGQDAGDELRAQWLDACYREVAREENNVRRRFLSALQLSDLDAETRSLVEATWIDWREKLRTAAKPMLDAVDATRAEASLMSFGRGRGGGGIPETLEERQENIAERAIEELTMLIGEARYEKLNERNQQADRGRRRGGRRMQAPEPKATLKVKPGPTAMTTLFDVAIPAEGPDGFLSGPIAITPLIDGIRFVRPAADQDTFNTVRTFHESYQLDWDAEVTDELKKIIETRATQWNWDRERGLEGPSTSEIGELSDARRTLAQVQSRLDGDLFELLNAVVVETAEERARFDVLRGIRNRQRLAARGLTASGTDRILSGLDLPKANPSDAIAMLVVRQPESAAIAEATFGQELTDTFQMRWEAKLEAVDAGQRAIANVLTEVGDPADRRVWESIGVALSEVSRTKVSDLREYDETVREQNDDVIRSVTKSMAPEAAESLRRDLAKLTRPEVWIDKESPEAALLRASSLGDLTAGIREQVAELLESWRDIWNPASLEMSDTMDRHETEEPVSGRPGFVNRMEQQRELDAIRFRRTEANQRALRGLRDLLTPMQLSEVGVLVNEG
;
A
#
# COMPACT_ATOMS: atom_id res chain seq x y z
N MET A 1 4.23 -19.58 14.62
CA MET A 1 2.91 -18.90 14.63
C MET A 1 2.91 -17.52 13.98
N ARG A 2 3.65 -16.50 14.48
CA ARG A 2 3.69 -15.14 13.86
C ARG A 2 4.07 -15.13 12.36
N HIS A 3 4.99 -16.00 11.92
CA HIS A 3 5.38 -16.12 10.50
C HIS A 3 4.32 -16.80 9.61
N HIS A 4 3.39 -17.58 10.18
CA HIS A 4 2.34 -18.26 9.40
C HIS A 4 1.15 -17.33 9.12
N ILE A 5 0.87 -16.37 10.00
CA ILE A 5 -0.21 -15.39 9.83
C ILE A 5 0.13 -14.34 8.75
N ILE A 6 1.42 -13.98 8.60
CA ILE A 6 1.89 -13.02 7.58
C ILE A 6 1.79 -13.62 6.15
N ALA A 7 2.00 -14.92 6.02
CA ALA A 7 1.85 -15.64 4.75
C ALA A 7 0.37 -15.77 4.31
N ILE A 8 -0.54 -15.90 5.27
CA ILE A 8 -2.01 -15.96 5.03
C ILE A 8 -2.53 -14.59 4.57
N ALA A 9 -2.08 -13.48 5.16
CA ALA A 9 -2.48 -12.12 4.76
C ALA A 9 -2.03 -11.75 3.33
N SER A 10 -0.87 -12.25 2.91
CA SER A 10 -0.34 -12.03 1.55
C SER A 10 -1.12 -12.80 0.47
N ALA A 11 -1.95 -13.78 0.89
CA ALA A 11 -2.72 -14.62 0.00
C ALA A 11 -4.01 -13.99 -0.53
N PHE A 12 -4.64 -13.13 0.28
CA PHE A 12 -5.88 -12.43 -0.02
C PHE A 12 -5.79 -11.39 -1.13
N LEU A 13 -4.58 -10.87 -1.38
CA LEU A 13 -4.35 -9.69 -2.20
C LEU A 13 -4.69 -9.80 -3.69
N PHE A 14 -5.03 -10.99 -4.20
CA PHE A 14 -4.91 -11.25 -5.65
C PHE A 14 -6.09 -11.96 -6.33
N LEU A 15 -7.07 -12.49 -5.58
CA LEU A 15 -8.31 -13.10 -6.14
C LEU A 15 -9.59 -12.44 -5.61
N SER A 16 -9.45 -11.47 -4.72
CA SER A 16 -10.54 -10.64 -4.18
C SER A 16 -10.31 -9.21 -4.67
N GLY A 17 -11.39 -8.49 -4.99
CA GLY A 17 -11.34 -7.03 -4.98
C GLY A 17 -10.89 -6.54 -3.61
N ALA A 18 -10.49 -5.28 -3.50
CA ALA A 18 -9.92 -4.75 -2.25
C ALA A 18 -10.85 -4.96 -1.02
N HIS A 19 -12.16 -5.17 -1.19
CA HIS A 19 -13.15 -5.29 -0.10
C HIS A 19 -13.43 -6.73 0.34
N GLY A 20 -13.14 -7.74 -0.48
CA GLY A 20 -13.29 -9.16 -0.12
C GLY A 20 -12.15 -9.65 0.78
N GLN A 21 -11.08 -8.86 0.93
CA GLN A 21 -9.92 -9.22 1.74
C GLN A 21 -10.22 -9.09 3.24
N ALA A 22 -10.97 -8.06 3.61
CA ALA A 22 -11.51 -7.79 4.93
C ALA A 22 -12.41 -8.92 5.46
N SER A 23 -13.21 -9.55 4.61
CA SER A 23 -14.16 -10.61 4.99
C SER A 23 -13.59 -12.03 4.74
N PHE A 24 -12.32 -12.19 4.37
CA PHE A 24 -11.76 -13.46 3.87
C PHE A 24 -12.51 -14.04 2.65
N GLY A 25 -13.22 -13.19 1.89
CA GLY A 25 -14.03 -13.56 0.74
C GLY A 25 -15.43 -14.08 1.09
N THR A 26 -15.83 -14.00 2.35
CA THR A 26 -17.12 -14.53 2.83
C THR A 26 -18.32 -13.72 2.33
N ALA A 27 -18.18 -12.40 2.22
CA ALA A 27 -19.11 -11.57 1.47
C ALA A 27 -18.55 -11.31 0.07
N SER A 28 -19.41 -11.40 -0.95
CA SER A 28 -19.04 -11.08 -2.32
C SER A 28 -18.70 -9.59 -2.45
N ASP A 29 -17.78 -9.25 -3.34
CA ASP A 29 -17.49 -7.85 -3.67
C ASP A 29 -18.64 -7.26 -4.52
N PRO A 30 -18.88 -5.94 -4.50
CA PRO A 30 -19.83 -5.30 -5.41
C PRO A 30 -19.37 -5.43 -6.87
N ILE A 31 -20.28 -5.19 -7.82
CA ILE A 31 -19.92 -4.90 -9.20
C ILE A 31 -19.08 -3.62 -9.18
N THR A 32 -17.77 -3.75 -9.38
CA THR A 32 -16.83 -2.62 -9.36
C THR A 32 -16.90 -1.82 -10.65
N GLY A 33 -16.46 -0.58 -10.63
CA GLY A 33 -16.37 0.25 -11.83
C GLY A 33 -15.45 -0.34 -12.91
N ALA A 34 -14.44 -1.12 -12.52
CA ALA A 34 -13.59 -1.86 -13.47
C ALA A 34 -14.33 -3.05 -14.11
N MET A 35 -15.23 -3.72 -13.37
CA MET A 35 -16.12 -4.73 -13.95
C MET A 35 -17.15 -4.08 -14.88
N LEU A 36 -17.70 -2.94 -14.49
CA LEU A 36 -18.66 -2.21 -15.29
C LEU A 36 -18.08 -1.73 -16.63
N GLU A 37 -16.85 -1.23 -16.63
CA GLU A 37 -16.15 -0.83 -17.86
C GLU A 37 -15.98 -2.00 -18.84
N ARG A 38 -15.71 -3.19 -18.31
CA ARG A 38 -15.68 -4.41 -19.11
C ARG A 38 -17.07 -4.71 -19.66
N TRP A 39 -18.13 -4.58 -18.86
CA TRP A 39 -19.51 -4.80 -19.33
C TRP A 39 -19.89 -3.83 -20.45
N PHE A 40 -19.49 -2.56 -20.35
CA PHE A 40 -19.71 -1.56 -21.41
C PHE A 40 -19.08 -1.97 -22.74
N SER A 41 -17.91 -2.62 -22.66
CA SER A 41 -17.17 -3.09 -23.83
C SER A 41 -17.78 -4.39 -24.39
N GLU A 42 -18.18 -5.34 -23.52
CA GLU A 42 -18.82 -6.60 -23.94
C GLU A 42 -20.20 -6.37 -24.55
N LEU A 43 -21.00 -5.47 -23.96
CA LEU A 43 -22.33 -5.10 -24.44
C LEU A 43 -22.30 -4.11 -25.62
N ASP A 44 -21.14 -3.58 -25.98
CA ASP A 44 -20.98 -2.52 -26.98
C ASP A 44 -21.96 -1.36 -26.74
N LEU A 45 -21.97 -0.83 -25.50
CA LEU A 45 -22.91 0.21 -25.13
C LEU A 45 -22.56 1.54 -25.83
N THR A 46 -23.59 2.19 -26.36
CA THR A 46 -23.51 3.57 -26.83
C THR A 46 -23.26 4.54 -25.67
N GLN A 47 -22.70 5.71 -25.95
CA GLN A 47 -22.42 6.73 -24.93
C GLN A 47 -23.66 7.09 -24.06
N PRO A 48 -24.88 7.29 -24.62
CA PRO A 48 -26.06 7.52 -23.78
C PRO A 48 -26.43 6.34 -22.88
N GLN A 49 -26.24 5.10 -23.36
CA GLN A 49 -26.46 3.90 -22.54
C GLN A 49 -25.44 3.83 -21.40
N ARG A 50 -24.14 4.08 -21.67
CA ARG A 50 -23.08 4.10 -20.64
C ARG A 50 -23.38 5.09 -19.52
N GLN A 51 -23.75 6.33 -19.88
CA GLN A 51 -24.11 7.37 -18.92
C GLN A 51 -25.30 6.98 -18.03
N ALA A 52 -26.34 6.37 -18.61
CA ALA A 52 -27.49 5.90 -17.84
C ALA A 52 -27.12 4.75 -16.91
N VAL A 53 -26.30 3.79 -17.36
CA VAL A 53 -25.85 2.68 -16.52
C VAL A 53 -24.91 3.16 -15.40
N ASP A 54 -24.04 4.13 -15.65
CA ASP A 54 -23.20 4.73 -14.59
C ASP A 54 -24.02 5.42 -13.49
N GLN A 55 -25.18 6.00 -13.83
CA GLN A 55 -26.12 6.56 -12.84
C GLN A 55 -26.77 5.46 -12.00
N PHE A 56 -27.25 4.40 -12.63
CA PHE A 56 -27.78 3.23 -11.91
C PHE A 56 -26.71 2.56 -11.04
N HIS A 57 -25.46 2.53 -11.50
CA HIS A 57 -24.35 1.96 -10.75
C HIS A 57 -24.04 2.75 -9.48
N ALA A 58 -24.18 4.07 -9.50
CA ALA A 58 -24.04 4.89 -8.30
C ALA A 58 -25.10 4.58 -7.25
N VAL A 59 -26.35 4.30 -7.67
CA VAL A 59 -27.44 3.88 -6.78
C VAL A 59 -27.15 2.47 -6.25
N TYR A 60 -26.79 1.53 -7.12
CA TYR A 60 -26.38 0.18 -6.76
C TYR A 60 -25.29 0.16 -5.69
N LEU A 61 -24.25 1.00 -5.80
CA LEU A 61 -23.19 1.04 -4.81
C LEU A 61 -23.66 1.50 -3.43
N ASN A 62 -24.66 2.40 -3.37
CA ASN A 62 -25.25 2.84 -2.10
C ASN A 62 -26.12 1.73 -1.49
N GLU A 63 -26.99 1.11 -2.27
CA GLU A 63 -27.83 -0.02 -1.84
C GLU A 63 -26.97 -1.21 -1.37
N PHE A 64 -25.92 -1.52 -2.12
CA PHE A 64 -24.95 -2.54 -1.74
C PHE A 64 -24.22 -2.20 -0.44
N GLN A 65 -23.91 -0.92 -0.21
CA GLN A 65 -23.29 -0.49 1.04
C GLN A 65 -24.25 -0.60 2.24
N GLU A 66 -25.54 -0.34 2.05
CA GLU A 66 -26.56 -0.48 3.10
C GLU A 66 -26.73 -1.96 3.51
N VAL A 67 -26.94 -2.87 2.55
CA VAL A 67 -27.01 -4.33 2.82
C VAL A 67 -25.74 -4.82 3.52
N ARG A 68 -24.59 -4.28 3.13
CA ARG A 68 -23.29 -4.74 3.63
C ARG A 68 -22.90 -4.14 4.99
N GLY A 69 -23.31 -2.91 5.28
CA GLY A 69 -22.87 -2.13 6.44
C GLY A 69 -23.21 -2.81 7.76
N ASP A 70 -24.45 -3.27 7.89
CA ASP A 70 -24.96 -3.82 9.15
C ASP A 70 -24.53 -5.29 9.35
N GLU A 71 -24.57 -6.12 8.30
CA GLU A 71 -24.35 -7.56 8.43
C GLU A 71 -22.87 -7.98 8.42
N ILE A 72 -22.02 -7.25 7.68
CA ILE A 72 -20.58 -7.53 7.71
C ILE A 72 -20.04 -7.16 9.07
N GLU A 73 -20.40 -6.03 9.67
CA GLU A 73 -19.93 -5.65 11.00
C GLU A 73 -20.21 -6.74 12.05
N ASP A 74 -21.37 -7.39 11.96
CA ASP A 74 -21.77 -8.51 12.82
C ASP A 74 -20.95 -9.79 12.56
N VAL A 75 -20.77 -10.19 11.29
CA VAL A 75 -19.94 -11.36 10.93
C VAL A 75 -18.44 -11.07 11.16
N ALA A 76 -18.01 -9.83 10.96
CA ALA A 76 -16.67 -9.30 11.08
C ALA A 76 -16.20 -9.21 12.53
N GLY A 77 -17.04 -8.63 13.39
CA GLY A 77 -16.81 -8.41 14.82
C GLY A 77 -16.79 -9.71 15.62
N ARG A 78 -17.41 -10.78 15.08
CA ARG A 78 -17.27 -12.16 15.58
C ARG A 78 -16.00 -12.87 15.09
N GLY A 79 -15.19 -12.24 14.25
CA GLY A 79 -13.94 -12.78 13.69
C GLY A 79 -14.09 -13.58 12.39
N GLY A 80 -15.24 -13.50 11.70
CA GLY A 80 -15.54 -14.25 10.48
C GLY A 80 -15.54 -15.77 10.67
N ILE A 81 -15.35 -16.54 9.58
CA ILE A 81 -15.41 -18.02 9.63
C ILE A 81 -14.38 -18.55 10.63
N PHE A 82 -13.21 -17.91 10.67
CA PHE A 82 -12.14 -18.22 11.62
C PHE A 82 -12.53 -17.91 13.07
N GLY A 83 -13.23 -16.82 13.33
CA GLY A 83 -13.72 -16.47 14.66
C GLY A 83 -14.78 -17.43 15.18
N ALA A 84 -15.72 -17.88 14.34
CA ALA A 84 -16.71 -18.88 14.73
C ALA A 84 -16.08 -20.26 14.97
N ILE A 85 -15.17 -20.70 14.09
CA ILE A 85 -14.48 -22.00 14.20
C ILE A 85 -13.54 -22.03 15.40
N PHE A 86 -12.70 -21.01 15.59
CA PHE A 86 -11.62 -21.01 16.58
C PHE A 86 -11.92 -20.24 17.88
N GLY A 87 -12.90 -19.32 17.86
CA GLY A 87 -13.25 -18.43 18.97
C GLY A 87 -14.44 -18.89 19.81
N GLY A 88 -15.06 -20.02 19.49
CA GLY A 88 -16.19 -20.56 20.28
C GLY A 88 -17.57 -20.04 19.87
N GLY A 89 -17.68 -19.31 18.75
CA GLY A 89 -18.97 -18.82 18.23
C GLY A 89 -19.84 -19.91 17.62
N ASP A 90 -21.14 -19.65 17.44
CA ASP A 90 -22.08 -20.56 16.79
C ASP A 90 -21.82 -20.60 15.27
N VAL A 91 -21.25 -21.72 14.82
CA VAL A 91 -20.89 -21.97 13.41
C VAL A 91 -22.13 -22.09 12.53
N ASN A 92 -23.22 -22.66 13.06
CA ASN A 92 -24.49 -22.85 12.34
C ASN A 92 -25.21 -21.52 12.11
N ALA A 93 -25.27 -20.67 13.13
CA ALA A 93 -25.81 -19.31 12.98
C ALA A 93 -25.00 -18.52 11.95
N MET A 94 -23.67 -18.59 12.03
CA MET A 94 -22.80 -17.86 11.10
C MET A 94 -23.01 -18.26 9.63
N PHE A 95 -23.16 -19.56 9.32
CA PHE A 95 -23.40 -19.98 7.94
C PHE A 95 -24.76 -19.51 7.41
N ARG A 96 -25.79 -19.44 8.27
CA ARG A 96 -27.09 -18.86 7.91
C ARG A 96 -26.99 -17.36 7.64
N ASP A 97 -26.28 -16.63 8.50
CA ASP A 97 -26.06 -15.18 8.33
C ASP A 97 -25.34 -14.90 6.99
N ILE A 98 -24.35 -15.72 6.61
CA ILE A 98 -23.66 -15.61 5.31
C ILE A 98 -24.60 -15.93 4.12
N ASP A 99 -25.42 -16.98 4.24
CA ASP A 99 -26.37 -17.34 3.18
C ASP A 99 -27.41 -16.22 2.98
N GLN A 100 -27.94 -15.66 4.07
CA GLN A 100 -28.86 -14.52 4.02
C GLN A 100 -28.21 -13.31 3.34
N LEU A 101 -27.01 -12.91 3.76
CA LEU A 101 -26.27 -11.81 3.14
C LEU A 101 -26.07 -12.01 1.64
N ARG A 102 -25.82 -13.27 1.22
CA ARG A 102 -25.63 -13.59 -0.20
C ARG A 102 -26.92 -13.46 -1.00
N ASP A 103 -28.05 -13.79 -0.40
CA ASP A 103 -29.38 -13.66 -1.01
C ASP A 103 -29.76 -12.17 -1.09
N GLU A 104 -29.48 -11.36 -0.07
CA GLU A 104 -29.69 -9.90 -0.12
C GLU A 104 -28.80 -9.23 -1.18
N ILE A 105 -27.55 -9.67 -1.32
CA ILE A 105 -26.66 -9.22 -2.41
C ILE A 105 -27.20 -9.64 -3.79
N GLU A 106 -27.85 -10.81 -3.90
CA GLU A 106 -28.51 -11.25 -5.12
C GLU A 106 -29.59 -10.27 -5.54
N ASP A 107 -30.47 -9.90 -4.60
CA ASP A 107 -31.58 -8.99 -4.85
C ASP A 107 -31.09 -7.62 -5.35
N VAL A 108 -29.99 -7.11 -4.78
CA VAL A 108 -29.37 -5.83 -5.22
C VAL A 108 -28.74 -5.97 -6.61
N ASP A 109 -28.02 -7.06 -6.89
CA ASP A 109 -27.43 -7.32 -8.20
C ASP A 109 -28.53 -7.48 -9.28
N GLU A 110 -29.59 -8.24 -9.00
CA GLU A 110 -30.73 -8.44 -9.91
C GLU A 110 -31.49 -7.15 -10.17
N THR A 111 -31.73 -6.34 -9.13
CA THR A 111 -32.38 -5.04 -9.27
C THR A 111 -31.59 -4.13 -10.21
N PHE A 112 -30.26 -4.09 -10.07
CA PHE A 112 -29.39 -3.33 -10.97
C PHE A 112 -29.44 -3.86 -12.41
N ILE A 113 -29.38 -5.18 -12.60
CA ILE A 113 -29.44 -5.80 -13.93
C ILE A 113 -30.79 -5.52 -14.62
N GLU A 114 -31.91 -5.58 -13.88
CA GLU A 114 -33.24 -5.27 -14.39
C GLU A 114 -33.44 -3.78 -14.70
N GLN A 115 -32.71 -2.87 -14.04
CA GLN A 115 -32.67 -1.45 -14.43
C GLN A 115 -31.93 -1.23 -15.76
N ILE A 116 -30.91 -2.04 -16.05
CA ILE A 116 -30.14 -1.95 -17.31
C ILE A 116 -30.95 -2.51 -18.49
N ARG A 117 -31.70 -3.61 -18.29
CA ARG A 117 -32.38 -4.38 -19.34
C ARG A 117 -33.20 -3.52 -20.33
N PRO A 118 -33.99 -2.52 -19.91
CA PRO A 118 -34.79 -1.67 -20.81
C PRO A 118 -33.96 -0.73 -21.70
N LEU A 119 -32.69 -0.48 -21.35
CA LEU A 119 -31.80 0.38 -22.14
C LEU A 119 -31.18 -0.35 -23.33
N LEU A 120 -31.24 -1.69 -23.36
CA LEU A 120 -30.51 -2.52 -24.30
C LEU A 120 -31.33 -2.89 -25.54
N SER A 121 -30.63 -3.11 -26.65
CA SER A 121 -31.22 -3.67 -27.87
C SER A 121 -31.36 -5.19 -27.80
N GLU A 122 -32.19 -5.78 -28.68
CA GLU A 122 -32.38 -7.24 -28.75
C GLU A 122 -31.06 -8.02 -28.94
N SER A 123 -30.07 -7.45 -29.64
CA SER A 123 -28.76 -8.07 -29.82
C SER A 123 -27.85 -7.99 -28.60
N GLN A 124 -28.08 -7.04 -27.68
CA GLN A 124 -27.29 -6.86 -26.45
C GLN A 124 -27.82 -7.72 -25.31
N MET A 125 -29.11 -8.11 -25.36
CA MET A 125 -29.77 -8.90 -24.32
C MET A 125 -29.09 -10.25 -24.00
N PRO A 126 -28.71 -11.09 -24.99
CA PRO A 126 -28.01 -12.34 -24.69
C PRO A 126 -26.64 -12.13 -24.02
N VAL A 127 -25.98 -11.02 -24.33
CA VAL A 127 -24.69 -10.66 -23.72
C VAL A 127 -24.89 -10.20 -22.28
N LEU A 128 -25.97 -9.46 -21.98
CA LEU A 128 -26.33 -9.10 -20.62
C LEU A 128 -26.58 -10.35 -19.77
N ASP A 129 -27.34 -11.31 -20.29
CA ASP A 129 -27.63 -12.56 -19.58
C ASP A 129 -26.34 -13.36 -19.30
N ARG A 130 -25.40 -13.37 -20.25
CA ARG A 130 -24.08 -14.00 -20.08
C ARG A 130 -23.23 -13.32 -19.00
N VAL A 131 -23.22 -11.99 -18.99
CA VAL A 131 -22.51 -11.17 -18.01
C VAL A 131 -23.12 -11.33 -16.61
N ALA A 132 -24.45 -11.35 -16.51
CA ALA A 132 -25.18 -11.64 -15.28
C ALA A 132 -24.85 -13.04 -14.73
N ALA A 133 -24.85 -14.06 -15.58
CA ALA A 133 -24.45 -15.42 -15.19
C ALA A 133 -23.00 -15.49 -14.69
N ARG A 134 -22.08 -14.70 -15.28
CA ARG A 134 -20.70 -14.59 -14.78
C ARG A 134 -20.66 -13.93 -13.40
N ARG A 135 -21.44 -12.88 -13.18
CA ARG A 135 -21.55 -12.21 -11.86
C ARG A 135 -22.08 -13.16 -10.79
N ASP A 136 -23.12 -13.93 -11.12
CA ASP A 136 -23.69 -14.95 -10.24
C ASP A 136 -22.62 -15.99 -9.83
N ARG A 137 -21.82 -16.51 -10.76
CA ARG A 137 -20.69 -17.41 -10.43
C ARG A 137 -19.68 -16.78 -9.48
N VAL A 138 -19.33 -15.50 -9.67
CA VAL A 138 -18.43 -14.77 -8.76
C VAL A 138 -19.03 -14.64 -7.36
N ARG A 139 -20.34 -14.37 -7.26
CA ARG A 139 -21.06 -14.30 -5.98
C ARG A 139 -21.08 -15.65 -5.28
N ARG A 140 -21.41 -16.73 -6.00
CA ARG A 140 -21.40 -18.11 -5.49
C ARG A 140 -20.03 -18.58 -5.03
N ALA A 141 -18.95 -18.11 -5.66
CA ALA A 141 -17.57 -18.38 -5.23
C ALA A 141 -17.15 -17.67 -3.93
N GLY A 142 -18.04 -16.87 -3.33
CA GLY A 142 -17.90 -16.25 -2.00
C GLY A 142 -18.29 -17.19 -0.84
N GLY A 143 -18.66 -16.61 0.31
CA GLY A 143 -19.18 -17.37 1.44
C GLY A 143 -18.23 -18.44 1.99
N PRO A 144 -18.73 -19.63 2.35
CA PRO A 144 -17.91 -20.74 2.83
C PRO A 144 -16.92 -21.28 1.78
N LEU A 145 -17.26 -21.16 0.49
CA LEU A 145 -16.41 -21.56 -0.62
C LEU A 145 -15.14 -20.71 -0.72
N ALA A 146 -15.12 -19.49 -0.14
CA ALA A 146 -13.92 -18.66 -0.12
C ALA A 146 -12.72 -19.36 0.54
N LEU A 147 -12.95 -20.33 1.44
CA LEU A 147 -11.88 -21.17 2.03
C LEU A 147 -11.15 -22.02 0.97
N LEU A 148 -11.79 -22.37 -0.15
CA LEU A 148 -11.14 -23.10 -1.23
C LEU A 148 -10.04 -22.28 -1.90
N ARG A 149 -10.00 -20.95 -1.77
CA ARG A 149 -8.89 -20.14 -2.27
C ARG A 149 -7.53 -20.55 -1.69
N PHE A 150 -7.53 -21.19 -0.52
CA PHE A 150 -6.32 -21.70 0.13
C PHE A 150 -5.94 -23.12 -0.31
N ALA A 151 -6.93 -23.95 -0.65
CA ALA A 151 -6.72 -25.35 -1.01
C ALA A 151 -6.64 -25.55 -2.54
N ASN A 152 -7.59 -24.97 -3.28
CA ASN A 152 -7.68 -25.06 -4.74
C ASN A 152 -8.25 -23.76 -5.34
N PRO A 153 -7.42 -22.72 -5.57
CA PRO A 153 -7.87 -21.45 -6.16
C PRO A 153 -8.38 -21.61 -7.61
N ALA A 154 -7.88 -22.62 -8.34
CA ALA A 154 -8.33 -22.90 -9.70
C ALA A 154 -9.78 -23.37 -9.75
N GLY A 155 -10.28 -24.07 -8.72
CA GLY A 155 -11.66 -24.53 -8.63
C GLY A 155 -12.70 -23.44 -8.38
N LEU A 156 -12.27 -22.18 -8.19
CA LEU A 156 -13.14 -21.01 -8.04
C LEU A 156 -12.98 -20.00 -9.18
N ALA A 157 -12.14 -20.30 -10.17
CA ALA A 157 -11.84 -19.38 -11.26
C ALA A 157 -12.91 -19.43 -12.36
N ASP A 158 -12.88 -18.42 -13.22
CA ASP A 158 -13.68 -18.37 -14.44
C ASP A 158 -12.78 -17.92 -15.59
N LEU A 159 -12.48 -18.82 -16.53
CA LEU A 159 -11.66 -18.52 -17.70
C LEU A 159 -12.33 -17.52 -18.64
N SER A 160 -13.66 -17.52 -18.72
CA SER A 160 -14.40 -16.56 -19.56
C SER A 160 -14.14 -15.12 -19.12
N ALA A 161 -13.92 -14.92 -17.82
CA ALA A 161 -13.57 -13.63 -17.24
C ALA A 161 -12.12 -13.20 -17.54
N LEU A 162 -11.31 -14.02 -18.22
CA LEU A 162 -9.94 -13.69 -18.62
C LEU A 162 -9.80 -13.50 -20.13
N VAL A 163 -10.81 -13.88 -20.92
CA VAL A 163 -10.82 -13.69 -22.38
C VAL A 163 -10.86 -12.19 -22.71
N PRO A 164 -10.01 -11.70 -23.63
CA PRO A 164 -10.05 -10.33 -24.10
C PRO A 164 -11.38 -10.00 -24.79
N VAL A 165 -11.91 -8.80 -24.51
CA VAL A 165 -13.23 -8.40 -25.03
C VAL A 165 -13.25 -8.34 -26.56
N ALA A 166 -12.20 -7.81 -27.20
CA ALA A 166 -12.11 -7.75 -28.66
C ALA A 166 -12.16 -9.13 -29.34
N SER A 167 -11.82 -10.20 -28.63
CA SER A 167 -11.89 -11.55 -29.17
C SER A 167 -13.26 -12.21 -29.00
N LEU A 168 -14.19 -11.61 -28.24
CA LEU A 168 -15.54 -12.16 -28.06
C LEU A 168 -16.40 -12.08 -29.34
N SER A 169 -16.06 -11.16 -30.25
CA SER A 169 -16.69 -11.08 -31.57
C SER A 169 -16.17 -12.14 -32.56
N ASP A 170 -15.12 -12.88 -32.22
CA ASP A 170 -14.61 -13.94 -33.08
C ASP A 170 -15.58 -15.14 -33.08
N PRO A 171 -16.08 -15.56 -34.27
CA PRO A 171 -17.03 -16.66 -34.36
C PRO A 171 -16.48 -18.01 -33.90
N SER A 172 -15.15 -18.18 -33.81
CA SER A 172 -14.51 -19.39 -33.29
C SER A 172 -14.47 -19.46 -31.77
N VAL A 173 -14.54 -18.32 -31.08
CA VAL A 173 -14.43 -18.21 -29.61
C VAL A 173 -15.79 -18.41 -28.94
N GLY A 174 -16.86 -17.87 -29.53
CA GLY A 174 -18.22 -17.92 -28.97
C GLY A 174 -18.74 -19.33 -28.62
N PRO A 175 -18.67 -20.32 -29.53
CA PRO A 175 -19.11 -21.69 -29.26
C PRO A 175 -18.36 -22.36 -28.10
N ILE A 176 -17.02 -22.20 -28.06
CA ILE A 176 -16.16 -22.76 -26.99
C ILE A 176 -16.58 -22.19 -25.64
N LEU A 177 -16.78 -20.86 -25.57
CA LEU A 177 -17.18 -20.22 -24.32
C LEU A 177 -18.59 -20.59 -23.88
N ASN A 178 -19.54 -20.75 -24.80
CA ASN A 178 -20.91 -21.16 -24.44
C ASN A 178 -20.94 -22.57 -23.83
N GLU A 179 -20.22 -23.52 -24.42
CA GLU A 179 -20.10 -24.89 -23.90
C GLU A 179 -19.43 -24.89 -22.51
N TYR A 180 -18.29 -24.19 -22.42
CA TYR A 180 -17.54 -24.02 -21.17
C TYR A 180 -18.38 -23.37 -20.06
N GLU A 181 -19.07 -22.26 -20.34
CA GLU A 181 -19.83 -21.52 -19.32
C GLU A 181 -21.05 -22.29 -18.83
N THR A 182 -21.69 -23.06 -19.71
CA THR A 182 -22.79 -23.95 -19.34
C THR A 182 -22.30 -25.04 -18.40
N GLU A 183 -21.21 -25.72 -18.75
CA GLU A 183 -20.65 -26.77 -17.92
C GLU A 183 -20.07 -26.24 -16.60
N LEU A 184 -19.47 -25.04 -16.65
CA LEU A 184 -18.96 -24.36 -15.47
C LEU A 184 -20.08 -24.04 -14.48
N ALA A 185 -21.22 -23.52 -14.96
CA ALA A 185 -22.38 -23.24 -14.11
C ALA A 185 -22.88 -24.51 -13.40
N ASP A 186 -23.03 -25.61 -14.12
CA ASP A 186 -23.43 -26.90 -13.57
C ASP A 186 -22.44 -27.44 -12.52
N ARG A 187 -21.13 -27.31 -12.78
CA ARG A 187 -20.07 -27.72 -11.84
C ARG A 187 -20.06 -26.82 -10.59
N PHE A 188 -20.29 -25.53 -10.72
CA PHE A 188 -20.40 -24.61 -9.58
C PHE A 188 -21.62 -24.90 -8.71
N GLU A 189 -22.78 -25.20 -9.31
CA GLU A 189 -23.98 -25.57 -8.55
C GLU A 189 -23.75 -26.85 -7.74
N ARG A 190 -23.07 -27.85 -8.33
CA ARG A 190 -22.67 -29.07 -7.61
C ARG A 190 -21.68 -28.79 -6.48
N LEU A 191 -20.67 -27.95 -6.74
CA LEU A 191 -19.70 -27.53 -5.73
C LEU A 191 -20.40 -26.87 -4.54
N GLU A 192 -21.31 -25.93 -4.79
CA GLU A 192 -22.04 -25.21 -3.76
C GLU A 192 -22.92 -26.14 -2.92
N ARG A 193 -23.69 -27.02 -3.56
CA ARG A 193 -24.53 -28.01 -2.86
C ARG A 193 -23.69 -28.94 -1.98
N THR A 194 -22.55 -29.39 -2.50
CA THR A 194 -21.61 -30.26 -1.79
C THR A 194 -21.00 -29.52 -0.60
N ALA A 195 -20.60 -28.27 -0.78
CA ALA A 195 -20.09 -27.42 0.28
C ALA A 195 -21.12 -27.16 1.37
N LYS A 196 -22.34 -26.77 1.03
CA LYS A 196 -23.44 -26.58 2.00
C LYS A 196 -23.65 -27.83 2.87
N THR A 197 -23.66 -29.01 2.24
CA THR A 197 -23.79 -30.29 2.96
C THR A 197 -22.60 -30.55 3.89
N ALA A 198 -21.38 -30.33 3.40
CA ALA A 198 -20.15 -30.53 4.16
C ALA A 198 -20.06 -29.57 5.36
N PHE A 199 -20.38 -28.29 5.16
CA PHE A 199 -20.32 -27.28 6.21
C PHE A 199 -21.39 -27.46 7.28
N ASN A 200 -22.62 -27.85 6.90
CA ASN A 200 -23.66 -28.21 7.88
C ASN A 200 -23.24 -29.43 8.70
N THR A 201 -22.71 -30.47 8.06
CA THR A 201 -22.20 -31.67 8.75
C THR A 201 -21.07 -31.31 9.71
N PHE A 202 -20.14 -30.44 9.30
CA PHE A 202 -19.07 -29.93 10.15
C PHE A 202 -19.62 -29.16 11.34
N ALA A 203 -20.57 -28.24 11.12
CA ALA A 203 -21.15 -27.42 12.16
C ALA A 203 -21.92 -28.25 13.21
N ASP A 204 -22.71 -29.23 12.77
CA ASP A 204 -23.44 -30.14 13.66
C ASP A 204 -22.46 -30.99 14.50
N THR A 205 -21.44 -31.56 13.87
CA THR A 205 -20.41 -32.34 14.57
C THR A 205 -19.64 -31.49 15.59
N MET A 206 -19.39 -30.21 15.28
CA MET A 206 -18.74 -29.27 16.19
C MET A 206 -19.63 -28.87 17.38
N ALA A 207 -20.94 -28.77 17.18
CA ALA A 207 -21.88 -28.56 18.28
C ALA A 207 -21.85 -29.75 19.26
N ASP A 208 -21.94 -30.97 18.72
CA ASP A 208 -21.89 -32.22 19.51
C ASP A 208 -20.56 -32.35 20.29
N LEU A 209 -19.43 -32.05 19.63
CA LEU A 209 -18.09 -32.09 20.24
C LEU A 209 -17.92 -31.09 21.38
N ARG A 210 -18.51 -29.90 21.26
CA ARG A 210 -18.50 -28.87 22.31
C ARG A 210 -19.35 -29.26 23.51
N GLU A 211 -20.44 -29.98 23.30
CA GLU A 211 -21.27 -30.52 24.39
C GLU A 211 -20.59 -31.71 25.09
N SER A 212 -19.77 -32.48 24.38
CA SER A 212 -19.19 -33.73 24.90
C SER A 212 -17.82 -33.59 25.58
N THR A 213 -17.07 -32.50 25.33
CA THR A 213 -15.65 -32.41 25.72
C THR A 213 -15.22 -30.99 26.13
N ASP A 214 -14.74 -30.82 27.37
CA ASP A 214 -14.16 -29.56 27.86
C ASP A 214 -12.65 -29.37 27.51
N ASP A 215 -11.98 -30.43 27.02
CA ASP A 215 -10.57 -30.37 26.60
C ASP A 215 -10.42 -29.70 25.22
N ARG A 216 -10.03 -28.43 25.25
CA ARG A 216 -9.79 -27.61 24.05
C ARG A 216 -8.78 -28.21 23.07
N ARG A 217 -7.79 -29.00 23.54
CA ARG A 217 -6.76 -29.57 22.66
C ARG A 217 -7.28 -30.79 21.91
N ALA A 218 -8.05 -31.65 22.58
CA ALA A 218 -8.72 -32.79 21.96
C ALA A 218 -9.80 -32.32 20.98
N MET A 219 -10.60 -31.33 21.38
CA MET A 219 -11.61 -30.70 20.52
C MET A 219 -10.97 -30.11 19.24
N PHE A 220 -9.80 -29.46 19.36
CA PHE A 220 -9.10 -28.90 18.20
C PHE A 220 -8.58 -29.96 17.23
N GLN A 221 -8.07 -31.09 17.73
CA GLN A 221 -7.62 -32.20 16.89
C GLN A 221 -8.79 -32.87 16.16
N GLU A 222 -9.90 -33.09 16.87
CA GLU A 222 -11.08 -33.71 16.27
C GLU A 222 -11.74 -32.78 15.24
N MET A 223 -11.79 -31.48 15.53
CA MET A 223 -12.20 -30.45 14.56
C MET A 223 -11.39 -30.51 13.26
N GLN A 224 -10.07 -30.71 13.35
CA GLN A 224 -9.22 -30.84 12.15
C GLN A 224 -9.57 -32.09 11.34
N ASN A 225 -9.85 -33.21 12.00
CA ASN A 225 -10.23 -34.47 11.34
C ASN A 225 -11.59 -34.35 10.65
N VAL A 226 -12.62 -33.88 11.38
CA VAL A 226 -13.98 -33.70 10.86
C VAL A 226 -13.98 -32.73 9.67
N MET A 227 -13.23 -31.63 9.78
CA MET A 227 -13.13 -30.67 8.68
C MET A 227 -12.34 -31.23 7.49
N ALA A 228 -11.31 -32.05 7.72
CA ALA A 228 -10.62 -32.76 6.65
C ALA A 228 -11.57 -33.68 5.89
N ASP A 229 -12.35 -34.50 6.60
CA ASP A 229 -13.30 -35.42 6.00
C ASP A 229 -14.45 -34.70 5.27
N ALA A 230 -15.02 -33.67 5.90
CA ALA A 230 -16.06 -32.85 5.28
C ALA A 230 -15.54 -32.10 4.04
N SER A 231 -14.26 -31.70 4.03
CA SER A 231 -13.68 -30.95 2.92
C SER A 231 -13.38 -31.78 1.67
N LEU A 232 -13.17 -33.09 1.80
CA LEU A 232 -12.75 -33.95 0.68
C LEU A 232 -13.73 -33.94 -0.51
N PRO A 233 -15.06 -34.11 -0.32
CA PRO A 233 -16.02 -34.00 -1.43
C PRO A 233 -15.99 -32.63 -2.11
N VAL A 234 -15.87 -31.55 -1.32
CA VAL A 234 -15.81 -30.18 -1.83
C VAL A 234 -14.56 -29.97 -2.69
N VAL A 235 -13.41 -30.46 -2.23
CA VAL A 235 -12.14 -30.36 -2.96
C VAL A 235 -12.18 -31.17 -4.25
N ARG A 236 -12.85 -32.33 -4.28
CA ARG A 236 -13.05 -33.11 -5.51
C ARG A 236 -13.86 -32.36 -6.56
N GLU A 237 -14.96 -31.73 -6.16
CA GLU A 237 -15.75 -30.88 -7.08
C GLU A 237 -14.93 -29.67 -7.55
N ALA A 238 -14.13 -29.05 -6.67
CA ALA A 238 -13.23 -27.97 -7.04
C ALA A 238 -12.15 -28.44 -8.04
N THR A 239 -11.58 -29.63 -7.86
CA THR A 239 -10.63 -30.24 -8.81
C THR A 239 -11.29 -30.56 -10.15
N SER A 240 -12.57 -30.95 -10.15
CA SER A 240 -13.36 -31.10 -11.37
C SER A 240 -13.42 -29.78 -12.14
N ILE A 241 -13.70 -28.65 -11.47
CA ILE A 241 -13.67 -27.32 -12.11
C ILE A 241 -12.28 -26.98 -12.66
N SER A 242 -11.22 -27.23 -11.90
CA SER A 242 -9.83 -27.05 -12.38
C SER A 242 -9.55 -27.88 -13.64
N GLY A 243 -10.06 -29.12 -13.68
CA GLY A 243 -9.95 -30.01 -14.85
C GLY A 243 -10.64 -29.43 -16.09
N LEU A 244 -11.86 -28.89 -15.94
CA LEU A 244 -12.55 -28.19 -17.02
C LEU A 244 -11.69 -27.05 -17.57
N HIS A 245 -11.06 -26.25 -16.69
CA HIS A 245 -10.17 -25.18 -17.13
C HIS A 245 -8.96 -25.69 -17.92
N ARG A 246 -8.37 -26.82 -17.48
CA ARG A 246 -7.21 -27.45 -18.14
C ARG A 246 -7.55 -27.95 -19.54
N GLU A 247 -8.77 -28.42 -19.75
CA GLU A 247 -9.29 -28.90 -21.03
C GLU A 247 -9.63 -27.76 -21.98
N THR A 248 -10.31 -26.72 -21.50
CA THR A 248 -10.77 -25.60 -22.34
C THR A 248 -9.67 -24.60 -22.68
N LEU A 249 -8.68 -24.39 -21.80
CA LEU A 249 -7.65 -23.36 -22.01
C LEU A 249 -6.87 -23.54 -23.33
N PRO A 250 -6.36 -24.73 -23.71
CA PRO A 250 -5.69 -24.93 -25.00
C PRO A 250 -6.58 -24.63 -26.22
N GLU A 251 -7.88 -24.91 -26.14
CA GLU A 251 -8.84 -24.63 -27.21
C GLU A 251 -9.04 -23.12 -27.39
N LEU A 252 -9.17 -22.38 -26.28
CA LEU A 252 -9.23 -20.92 -26.29
C LEU A 252 -7.90 -20.30 -26.73
N GLU A 253 -6.75 -20.80 -26.24
CA GLU A 253 -5.43 -20.33 -26.67
C GLU A 253 -5.26 -20.45 -28.20
N PHE A 254 -5.75 -21.54 -28.80
CA PHE A 254 -5.71 -21.76 -30.24
C PHE A 254 -6.67 -20.82 -30.98
N ALA A 255 -7.92 -20.70 -30.51
CA ALA A 255 -8.94 -19.85 -31.15
C ALA A 255 -8.59 -18.35 -31.11
N LEU A 256 -7.99 -17.88 -30.00
CA LEU A 256 -7.59 -16.48 -29.83
C LEU A 256 -6.37 -16.07 -30.66
N GLY A 257 -5.65 -17.04 -31.22
CA GLY A 257 -4.38 -16.80 -31.86
C GLY A 257 -3.26 -16.48 -30.86
N GLN A 258 -2.07 -16.24 -31.41
CA GLN A 258 -0.82 -16.34 -30.65
C GLN A 258 -0.70 -15.35 -29.49
N ASP A 259 -0.96 -14.06 -29.71
CA ASP A 259 -0.69 -13.03 -28.69
C ASP A 259 -1.78 -12.97 -27.60
N ALA A 260 -3.05 -13.07 -28.00
CA ALA A 260 -4.18 -13.07 -27.08
C ALA A 260 -4.27 -14.39 -26.28
N GLY A 261 -3.98 -15.53 -26.90
CA GLY A 261 -3.87 -16.82 -26.20
C GLY A 261 -2.74 -16.83 -25.17
N ASP A 262 -1.58 -16.27 -25.52
CA ASP A 262 -0.46 -16.10 -24.60
C ASP A 262 -0.81 -15.26 -23.36
N GLU A 263 -1.50 -14.14 -23.56
CA GLU A 263 -1.94 -13.27 -22.48
C GLU A 263 -2.97 -14.00 -21.60
N LEU A 264 -3.97 -14.67 -22.18
CA LEU A 264 -4.95 -15.47 -21.45
C LEU A 264 -4.26 -16.48 -20.53
N ARG A 265 -3.30 -17.24 -21.08
CA ARG A 265 -2.54 -18.24 -20.33
C ARG A 265 -1.75 -17.61 -19.18
N ALA A 266 -1.00 -16.55 -19.45
CA ALA A 266 -0.20 -15.86 -18.45
C ALA A 266 -1.08 -15.34 -17.30
N GLN A 267 -2.25 -14.79 -17.62
CA GLN A 267 -3.22 -14.31 -16.65
C GLN A 267 -3.79 -15.46 -15.80
N TRP A 268 -4.15 -16.58 -16.43
CA TRP A 268 -4.67 -17.77 -15.76
C TRP A 268 -3.64 -18.40 -14.81
N LEU A 269 -2.39 -18.58 -15.26
CA LEU A 269 -1.32 -19.13 -14.44
C LEU A 269 -1.06 -18.27 -13.19
N ASP A 270 -0.95 -16.95 -13.34
CA ASP A 270 -0.79 -16.08 -12.17
C ASP A 270 -2.03 -16.07 -11.25
N ALA A 271 -3.23 -16.25 -11.80
CA ALA A 271 -4.46 -16.26 -11.01
C ALA A 271 -4.57 -17.57 -10.20
N CYS A 272 -4.29 -18.70 -10.83
CA CYS A 272 -4.66 -20.03 -10.35
C CYS A 272 -3.46 -20.94 -10.00
N TYR A 273 -2.27 -20.70 -10.57
CA TYR A 273 -1.08 -21.55 -10.51
C TYR A 273 0.21 -20.73 -10.37
N ARG A 274 0.29 -19.83 -9.39
CA ARG A 274 1.46 -18.95 -9.20
C ARG A 274 2.76 -19.71 -9.01
N GLU A 275 2.66 -20.88 -8.40
CA GLU A 275 3.75 -21.81 -8.18
C GLU A 275 4.42 -22.21 -9.51
N VAL A 276 3.65 -22.27 -10.61
CA VAL A 276 4.14 -22.58 -11.96
C VAL A 276 4.40 -21.31 -12.78
N ALA A 277 3.64 -20.25 -12.52
CA ALA A 277 3.65 -19.01 -13.31
C ALA A 277 4.98 -18.27 -13.25
N ARG A 278 5.74 -18.43 -12.15
CA ARG A 278 6.89 -17.59 -11.82
C ARG A 278 7.86 -17.43 -12.99
N GLU A 279 8.49 -18.50 -13.44
CA GLU A 279 9.52 -18.40 -14.47
C GLU A 279 8.95 -18.17 -15.88
N GLU A 280 7.80 -18.76 -16.21
CA GLU A 280 7.13 -18.53 -17.50
C GLU A 280 6.77 -17.04 -17.69
N ASN A 281 6.15 -16.41 -16.68
CA ASN A 281 5.79 -14.98 -16.73
C ASN A 281 7.01 -14.06 -16.59
N ASN A 282 8.08 -14.51 -15.94
CA ASN A 282 9.35 -13.79 -15.79
C ASN A 282 10.07 -13.65 -17.14
N VAL A 283 10.13 -14.74 -17.93
CA VAL A 283 10.71 -14.74 -19.28
C VAL A 283 9.82 -13.96 -20.24
N ARG A 284 8.51 -14.25 -20.27
CA ARG A 284 7.53 -13.57 -21.13
C ARG A 284 7.67 -12.05 -21.05
N ARG A 285 7.70 -11.52 -19.82
CA ARG A 285 7.78 -10.07 -19.60
C ARG A 285 9.03 -9.45 -20.19
N ARG A 286 10.19 -10.12 -20.07
CA ARG A 286 11.46 -9.61 -20.60
C ARG A 286 11.43 -9.55 -22.13
N PHE A 287 10.93 -10.60 -22.77
CA PHE A 287 10.77 -10.61 -24.22
C PHE A 287 9.80 -9.54 -24.71
N LEU A 288 8.62 -9.41 -24.09
CA LEU A 288 7.66 -8.36 -24.47
C LEU A 288 8.20 -6.95 -24.22
N SER A 289 8.87 -6.72 -23.08
CA SER A 289 9.54 -5.43 -22.82
C SER A 289 10.66 -5.14 -23.82
N ALA A 290 11.37 -6.17 -24.30
CA ALA A 290 12.41 -6.00 -25.29
C ALA A 290 11.81 -5.56 -26.62
N LEU A 291 10.71 -6.19 -27.07
CA LEU A 291 10.02 -5.82 -28.31
C LEU A 291 9.50 -4.38 -28.31
N GLN A 292 9.22 -3.81 -27.13
CA GLN A 292 8.82 -2.41 -26.94
C GLN A 292 9.97 -1.39 -27.02
N LEU A 293 11.23 -1.82 -27.18
CA LEU A 293 12.34 -0.90 -27.38
C LEU A 293 12.23 -0.22 -28.75
N SER A 294 12.14 1.11 -28.72
CA SER A 294 11.98 1.94 -29.92
C SER A 294 13.23 1.96 -30.82
N ASP A 295 14.40 1.63 -30.27
CA ASP A 295 15.70 1.64 -30.96
C ASP A 295 16.17 0.26 -31.45
N LEU A 296 15.30 -0.75 -31.42
CA LEU A 296 15.54 -2.04 -32.09
C LEU A 296 15.30 -1.91 -33.59
N ASP A 297 16.26 -2.37 -34.39
CA ASP A 297 16.07 -2.55 -35.82
C ASP A 297 15.11 -3.72 -36.11
N ALA A 298 14.56 -3.74 -37.33
CA ALA A 298 13.54 -4.70 -37.73
C ALA A 298 14.04 -6.16 -37.78
N GLU A 299 15.33 -6.39 -38.06
CA GLU A 299 15.92 -7.72 -38.12
C GLU A 299 16.08 -8.29 -36.72
N THR A 300 16.63 -7.51 -35.79
CA THR A 300 16.74 -7.88 -34.37
C THR A 300 15.37 -8.08 -33.74
N ARG A 301 14.39 -7.24 -34.07
CA ARG A 301 13.01 -7.41 -33.57
C ARG A 301 12.40 -8.73 -34.04
N SER A 302 12.54 -9.06 -35.32
CA SER A 302 12.05 -10.35 -35.86
C SER A 302 12.75 -11.55 -35.25
N LEU A 303 14.06 -11.46 -34.97
CA LEU A 303 14.81 -12.50 -34.26
C LEU A 303 14.31 -12.67 -32.82
N VAL A 304 14.07 -11.58 -32.08
CA VAL A 304 13.54 -11.64 -30.71
C VAL A 304 12.14 -12.28 -30.69
N GLU A 305 11.27 -11.96 -31.66
CA GLU A 305 9.96 -12.60 -31.81
C GLU A 305 10.08 -14.10 -32.07
N ALA A 306 10.93 -14.51 -33.01
CA ALA A 306 11.15 -15.93 -33.33
C ALA A 306 11.72 -16.71 -32.13
N THR A 307 12.70 -16.13 -31.43
CA THR A 307 13.29 -16.71 -30.22
C THR A 307 12.26 -16.81 -29.09
N TRP A 308 11.39 -15.82 -28.91
CA TRP A 308 10.30 -15.90 -27.94
C TRP A 308 9.38 -17.09 -28.22
N ILE A 309 8.97 -17.29 -29.48
CA ILE A 309 8.08 -18.39 -29.89
C ILE A 309 8.66 -19.76 -29.50
N ASP A 310 9.95 -19.97 -29.77
CA ASP A 310 10.62 -21.25 -29.46
C ASP A 310 10.76 -21.48 -27.94
N TRP A 311 11.19 -20.47 -27.19
CA TRP A 311 11.34 -20.61 -25.73
C TRP A 311 10.01 -20.73 -25.00
N ARG A 312 8.97 -20.05 -25.48
CA ARG A 312 7.61 -20.17 -24.95
C ARG A 312 7.12 -21.62 -25.02
N GLU A 313 7.29 -22.30 -26.14
CA GLU A 313 6.84 -23.69 -26.28
C GLU A 313 7.61 -24.65 -25.35
N LYS A 314 8.91 -24.42 -25.16
CA LYS A 314 9.73 -25.17 -24.20
C LYS A 314 9.28 -24.95 -22.77
N LEU A 315 8.99 -23.71 -22.38
CA LEU A 315 8.47 -23.36 -21.06
C LEU A 315 7.09 -23.98 -20.82
N ARG A 316 6.18 -23.92 -21.80
CA ARG A 316 4.85 -24.56 -21.74
C ARG A 316 4.95 -26.07 -21.56
N THR A 317 5.86 -26.71 -22.29
CA THR A 317 6.11 -28.15 -22.16
C THR A 317 6.64 -28.51 -20.78
N ALA A 318 7.52 -27.69 -20.21
CA ALA A 318 8.04 -27.88 -18.85
C ALA A 318 6.97 -27.64 -17.76
N ALA A 319 6.06 -26.69 -17.98
CA ALA A 319 4.99 -26.35 -17.05
C ALA A 319 3.90 -27.44 -16.93
N LYS A 320 3.65 -28.23 -17.99
CA LYS A 320 2.62 -29.29 -17.98
C LYS A 320 2.73 -30.26 -16.79
N PRO A 321 3.85 -30.95 -16.56
CA PRO A 321 3.99 -31.86 -15.41
C PRO A 321 3.97 -31.13 -14.06
N MET A 322 4.33 -29.84 -14.01
CA MET A 322 4.22 -29.03 -12.79
C MET A 322 2.76 -28.77 -12.43
N LEU A 323 1.92 -28.43 -13.42
CA LEU A 323 0.48 -28.25 -13.24
C LEU A 323 -0.18 -29.54 -12.73
N ASP A 324 0.15 -30.68 -13.31
CA ASP A 324 -0.38 -31.98 -12.89
C ASP A 324 0.02 -32.31 -11.43
N ALA A 325 1.26 -32.00 -11.05
CA ALA A 325 1.74 -32.23 -9.68
C ALA A 325 1.06 -31.30 -8.66
N VAL A 326 0.79 -30.05 -9.04
CA VAL A 326 0.02 -29.10 -8.24
C VAL A 326 -1.42 -29.59 -8.08
N ASP A 327 -2.10 -29.99 -9.16
CA ASP A 327 -3.48 -30.47 -9.11
C ASP A 327 -3.63 -31.75 -8.28
N ALA A 328 -2.69 -32.70 -8.42
CA ALA A 328 -2.66 -33.91 -7.59
C ALA A 328 -2.51 -33.57 -6.10
N THR A 329 -1.65 -32.62 -5.77
CA THR A 329 -1.45 -32.17 -4.39
C THR A 329 -2.68 -31.45 -3.84
N ARG A 330 -3.36 -30.64 -4.67
CA ARG A 330 -4.57 -29.92 -4.29
C ARG A 330 -5.78 -30.84 -4.14
N ALA A 331 -5.87 -31.92 -4.93
CA ALA A 331 -6.93 -32.92 -4.82
C ALA A 331 -6.92 -33.68 -3.48
N GLU A 332 -5.77 -33.73 -2.80
CA GLU A 332 -5.59 -34.35 -1.48
C GLU A 332 -5.56 -33.31 -0.34
N ALA A 333 -5.70 -32.02 -0.65
CA ALA A 333 -5.63 -30.95 0.33
C ALA A 333 -6.94 -30.86 1.16
N SER A 334 -6.81 -30.58 2.46
CA SER A 334 -7.93 -30.15 3.29
C SER A 334 -8.05 -28.62 3.29
N LEU A 335 -9.28 -28.11 3.42
CA LEU A 335 -9.58 -26.69 3.65
C LEU A 335 -8.85 -26.08 4.86
N MET A 336 -8.36 -26.90 5.80
CA MET A 336 -7.66 -26.47 7.03
C MET A 336 -6.16 -26.75 7.03
N SER A 337 -5.57 -27.18 5.91
CA SER A 337 -4.13 -27.42 5.80
C SER A 337 -3.33 -26.12 5.72
N PHE A 338 -3.44 -25.27 6.75
CA PHE A 338 -2.64 -24.05 6.93
C PHE A 338 -1.22 -24.43 7.38
N GLY A 339 -0.40 -24.88 6.43
CA GLY A 339 0.93 -25.37 6.76
C GLY A 339 1.75 -25.88 5.58
N ARG A 340 1.12 -26.21 4.45
CA ARG A 340 1.85 -26.33 3.19
C ARG A 340 2.03 -24.92 2.66
N GLY A 341 3.18 -24.31 3.01
CA GLY A 341 3.51 -22.94 2.63
C GLY A 341 3.28 -22.70 1.14
N ARG A 342 2.93 -21.46 0.79
CA ARG A 342 2.63 -20.97 -0.56
C ARG A 342 3.87 -20.93 -1.48
N GLY A 343 4.70 -21.97 -1.47
CA GLY A 343 5.95 -22.06 -2.22
C GLY A 343 6.76 -23.31 -1.89
N GLY A 344 6.21 -24.52 -2.05
CA GLY A 344 7.02 -25.74 -1.94
C GLY A 344 6.28 -27.04 -1.62
N GLY A 345 4.95 -27.08 -1.71
CA GLY A 345 4.19 -28.31 -1.50
C GLY A 345 3.53 -28.76 -2.79
N GLY A 346 4.21 -29.59 -3.59
CA GLY A 346 3.56 -30.35 -4.66
C GLY A 346 4.34 -30.46 -5.97
N ILE A 347 5.25 -29.53 -6.24
CA ILE A 347 6.11 -29.59 -7.43
C ILE A 347 7.44 -30.24 -7.03
N PRO A 348 7.87 -31.33 -7.68
CA PRO A 348 9.20 -31.90 -7.47
C PRO A 348 10.31 -30.88 -7.80
N GLU A 349 11.34 -30.76 -6.96
CA GLU A 349 12.50 -29.87 -7.17
C GLU A 349 13.10 -30.04 -8.58
N THR A 350 13.17 -31.27 -9.07
CA THR A 350 13.65 -31.59 -10.44
C THR A 350 12.87 -30.90 -11.57
N LEU A 351 11.58 -30.59 -11.38
CA LEU A 351 10.78 -29.86 -12.36
C LEU A 351 10.99 -28.34 -12.24
N GLU A 352 11.13 -27.83 -11.01
CA GLU A 352 11.46 -26.42 -10.76
C GLU A 352 12.83 -26.08 -11.35
N GLU A 353 13.87 -26.87 -11.03
CA GLU A 353 15.21 -26.72 -11.60
C GLU A 353 15.18 -26.79 -13.13
N ARG A 354 14.36 -27.67 -13.72
CA ARG A 354 14.24 -27.77 -15.17
C ARG A 354 13.62 -26.51 -15.78
N GLN A 355 12.59 -25.94 -15.16
CA GLN A 355 11.97 -24.70 -15.64
C GLN A 355 12.91 -23.51 -15.49
N GLU A 356 13.62 -23.40 -14.35
CA GLU A 356 14.63 -22.37 -14.09
C GLU A 356 15.76 -22.43 -15.13
N ASN A 357 16.32 -23.61 -15.40
CA ASN A 357 17.36 -23.78 -16.43
C ASN A 357 16.89 -23.37 -17.83
N ILE A 358 15.62 -23.62 -18.19
CA ILE A 358 15.05 -23.19 -19.47
C ILE A 358 14.91 -21.66 -19.49
N ALA A 359 14.45 -21.07 -18.39
CA ALA A 359 14.26 -19.64 -18.26
C ALA A 359 15.59 -18.85 -18.30
N GLU A 360 16.62 -19.34 -17.60
CA GLU A 360 17.96 -18.75 -17.62
C GLU A 360 18.52 -18.71 -19.04
N ARG A 361 18.46 -19.83 -19.77
CA ARG A 361 18.93 -19.91 -21.16
C ARG A 361 18.15 -18.99 -22.10
N ALA A 362 16.83 -18.86 -21.91
CA ALA A 362 16.02 -17.93 -22.68
C ALA A 362 16.43 -16.46 -22.44
N ILE A 363 16.75 -16.12 -21.18
CA ILE A 363 17.20 -14.79 -20.79
C ILE A 363 18.61 -14.50 -21.32
N GLU A 364 19.53 -15.48 -21.26
CA GLU A 364 20.86 -15.38 -21.85
C GLU A 364 20.78 -15.10 -23.36
N GLU A 365 19.93 -15.84 -24.07
CA GLU A 365 19.75 -15.67 -25.50
C GLU A 365 19.13 -14.31 -25.86
N LEU A 366 18.13 -13.86 -25.09
CA LEU A 366 17.60 -12.49 -25.22
C LEU A 366 18.70 -11.43 -25.00
N THR A 367 19.54 -11.62 -23.98
CA THR A 367 20.65 -10.70 -23.65
C THR A 367 21.67 -10.63 -24.79
N MET A 368 21.96 -11.76 -25.43
CA MET A 368 22.82 -11.79 -26.63
C MET A 368 22.20 -11.07 -27.82
N LEU A 369 20.88 -11.18 -28.03
CA LEU A 369 20.18 -10.56 -29.16
C LEU A 369 20.10 -9.03 -29.04
N ILE A 370 19.78 -8.51 -27.85
CA ILE A 370 19.58 -7.05 -27.67
C ILE A 370 20.82 -6.33 -27.12
N GLY A 371 21.80 -7.07 -26.60
CA GLY A 371 23.02 -6.58 -25.97
C GLY A 371 22.87 -6.31 -24.46
N GLU A 372 23.92 -6.61 -23.71
CA GLU A 372 23.99 -6.56 -22.24
C GLU A 372 23.58 -5.19 -21.67
N ALA A 373 24.10 -4.10 -22.22
CA ALA A 373 23.79 -2.75 -21.75
C ALA A 373 22.30 -2.34 -21.95
N ARG A 374 21.63 -2.85 -23.00
CA ARG A 374 20.18 -2.61 -23.20
C ARG A 374 19.36 -3.49 -22.25
N TYR A 375 19.80 -4.74 -22.08
CA TYR A 375 19.17 -5.68 -21.16
C TYR A 375 19.21 -5.20 -19.70
N GLU A 376 20.35 -4.68 -19.21
CA GLU A 376 20.47 -4.16 -17.84
C GLU A 376 19.48 -3.02 -17.56
N LYS A 377 19.37 -2.04 -18.46
CA LYS A 377 18.40 -0.94 -18.33
C LYS A 377 16.95 -1.44 -18.32
N LEU A 378 16.64 -2.44 -19.15
CA LEU A 378 15.32 -3.07 -19.19
C LEU A 378 15.05 -3.85 -17.90
N ASN A 379 16.04 -4.56 -17.37
CA ASN A 379 15.93 -5.32 -16.13
C ASN A 379 15.74 -4.40 -14.92
N GLU A 380 16.45 -3.28 -14.85
CA GLU A 380 16.23 -2.25 -13.81
C GLU A 380 14.80 -1.68 -13.85
N ARG A 381 14.27 -1.39 -15.04
CA ARG A 381 12.90 -0.93 -15.25
C ARG A 381 11.88 -1.98 -14.79
N ASN A 382 12.11 -3.24 -15.12
CA ASN A 382 11.27 -4.37 -14.70
C ASN A 382 11.35 -4.63 -13.19
N GLN A 383 12.53 -4.53 -12.57
CA GLN A 383 12.72 -4.65 -11.13
C GLN A 383 12.05 -3.50 -10.36
N GLN A 384 12.08 -2.27 -10.89
CA GLN A 384 11.34 -1.14 -10.33
C GLN A 384 9.83 -1.36 -10.40
N ALA A 385 9.32 -1.96 -11.48
CA ALA A 385 7.93 -2.39 -11.57
C ALA A 385 7.59 -3.49 -10.55
N ASP A 386 8.49 -4.45 -10.31
CA ASP A 386 8.31 -5.53 -9.33
C ASP A 386 8.35 -5.07 -7.86
N ARG A 387 9.17 -4.06 -7.53
CA ARG A 387 9.16 -3.44 -6.19
C ARG A 387 7.82 -2.77 -5.88
N GLY A 388 7.12 -2.27 -6.91
CA GLY A 388 5.73 -1.79 -6.77
C GLY A 388 4.71 -2.91 -6.52
N ARG A 389 4.94 -4.12 -7.05
CA ARG A 389 4.00 -5.26 -6.93
C ARG A 389 3.98 -5.92 -5.55
N ARG A 390 5.03 -5.77 -4.73
CA ARG A 390 5.07 -6.33 -3.36
C ARG A 390 4.18 -5.58 -2.36
N ARG A 391 3.64 -4.41 -2.74
CA ARG A 391 2.58 -3.69 -2.01
C ARG A 391 1.31 -3.63 -2.88
N GLY A 392 0.54 -4.71 -2.88
CA GLY A 392 -0.92 -4.74 -3.14
C GLY A 392 -1.54 -3.85 -4.23
N GLY A 393 -0.98 -3.76 -5.43
CA GLY A 393 -1.60 -3.10 -6.58
C GLY A 393 -1.68 -4.00 -7.81
N ARG A 394 -2.77 -3.92 -8.59
CA ARG A 394 -3.00 -4.70 -9.82
C ARG A 394 -2.06 -4.27 -10.97
N ARG A 395 -2.08 -5.07 -12.04
CA ARG A 395 -1.04 -5.26 -13.09
C ARG A 395 -0.79 -4.07 -14.04
N MET A 396 0.37 -4.17 -14.71
CA MET A 396 0.99 -3.27 -15.70
C MET A 396 0.02 -2.59 -16.68
N GLN A 397 -0.01 -1.27 -16.64
CA GLN A 397 0.17 -0.45 -17.84
C GLN A 397 1.68 -0.28 -18.10
N ALA A 398 2.04 -0.08 -19.37
CA ALA A 398 3.41 0.13 -19.82
C ALA A 398 4.14 1.15 -18.93
N PRO A 399 5.46 1.05 -18.71
CA PRO A 399 6.16 2.07 -17.95
C PRO A 399 6.19 3.34 -18.81
N GLU A 400 5.27 4.27 -18.59
CA GLU A 400 5.44 5.62 -19.11
C GLU A 400 6.80 6.17 -18.66
N PRO A 401 7.46 6.99 -19.49
CA PRO A 401 8.71 7.63 -19.10
C PRO A 401 8.50 8.30 -17.74
N LYS A 402 9.49 8.18 -16.86
CA LYS A 402 9.55 8.96 -15.61
C LYS A 402 9.62 10.45 -15.96
N ALA A 403 8.49 11.02 -16.31
CA ALA A 403 8.10 12.33 -15.85
C ALA A 403 7.36 12.12 -14.53
N THR A 404 8.08 11.64 -13.50
CA THR A 404 8.01 12.45 -12.29
C THR A 404 8.52 13.80 -12.75
N LEU A 405 7.60 14.65 -13.16
CA LEU A 405 7.73 16.07 -12.97
C LEU A 405 8.00 16.20 -11.46
N LYS A 406 9.26 16.02 -11.07
CA LYS A 406 9.91 16.94 -10.16
C LYS A 406 9.81 18.29 -10.87
N VAL A 407 8.59 18.85 -10.93
CA VAL A 407 8.43 20.25 -10.67
C VAL A 407 9.03 20.32 -9.27
N LYS A 408 10.32 20.69 -9.18
CA LYS A 408 10.64 21.65 -8.14
C LYS A 408 9.75 22.82 -8.53
N PRO A 409 8.60 23.05 -7.87
CA PRO A 409 7.99 24.35 -8.00
C PRO A 409 9.14 25.31 -7.70
N GLY A 410 9.36 26.30 -8.57
CA GLY A 410 10.20 27.43 -8.19
C GLY A 410 9.78 27.87 -6.79
N PRO A 411 10.72 28.27 -5.92
CA PRO A 411 10.50 28.35 -4.48
C PRO A 411 9.19 29.07 -4.18
N THR A 412 8.17 28.30 -3.81
CA THR A 412 6.97 28.80 -3.13
C THR A 412 7.39 29.21 -1.73
N ALA A 413 6.71 30.18 -1.12
CA ALA A 413 6.95 30.56 0.28
C ALA A 413 6.97 29.35 1.23
N MET A 414 6.25 28.27 0.88
CA MET A 414 6.26 26.98 1.56
C MET A 414 7.63 26.28 1.43
N THR A 415 8.14 26.03 0.21
CA THR A 415 9.52 25.51 -0.02
C THR A 415 10.59 26.40 0.61
N THR A 416 10.37 27.71 0.64
CA THR A 416 11.28 28.69 1.25
C THR A 416 11.37 28.50 2.77
N LEU A 417 10.24 28.38 3.47
CA LEU A 417 10.17 28.06 4.91
C LEU A 417 10.65 26.64 5.20
N PHE A 418 10.32 25.67 4.33
CA PHE A 418 10.83 24.30 4.42
C PHE A 418 12.34 24.22 4.19
N ASP A 419 12.94 25.03 3.31
CA ASP A 419 14.39 25.07 3.10
C ASP A 419 15.11 25.75 4.28
N VAL A 420 14.45 26.67 5.04
CA VAL A 420 14.97 27.18 6.34
C VAL A 420 14.87 26.12 7.43
N ALA A 421 13.87 25.26 7.29
CA ALA A 421 13.56 24.16 8.17
C ALA A 421 14.39 22.89 7.91
N ILE A 422 14.83 22.64 6.67
CA ILE A 422 15.62 21.46 6.31
C ILE A 422 17.01 21.62 6.94
N PRO A 423 17.45 20.68 7.78
CA PRO A 423 18.84 20.61 8.19
C PRO A 423 19.74 20.61 6.96
N ALA A 424 20.73 21.51 6.90
CA ALA A 424 21.89 21.22 6.08
C ALA A 424 22.42 19.87 6.58
N GLU A 425 22.39 18.84 5.73
CA GLU A 425 22.91 17.52 6.08
C GLU A 425 24.37 17.72 6.53
N GLY A 426 24.62 17.50 7.83
CA GLY A 426 25.97 17.33 8.31
C GLY A 426 26.58 16.08 7.63
N PRO A 427 27.90 15.92 7.65
CA PRO A 427 28.67 14.98 6.83
C PRO A 427 28.23 13.51 6.77
N ASP A 428 27.24 13.04 7.55
CA ASP A 428 26.67 11.69 7.40
C ASP A 428 25.15 11.60 7.69
N GLY A 429 24.40 12.71 7.69
CA GLY A 429 22.96 12.68 7.97
C GLY A 429 22.57 12.34 9.41
N PHE A 430 23.54 12.26 10.35
CA PHE A 430 23.30 11.90 11.75
C PHE A 430 22.88 13.08 12.65
N LEU A 431 23.25 14.33 12.28
CA LEU A 431 22.91 15.58 12.98
C LEU A 431 22.89 16.78 12.00
N SER A 432 22.14 17.83 12.34
CA SER A 432 21.93 19.03 11.52
C SER A 432 23.14 19.99 11.55
N GLY A 433 23.67 20.39 10.39
CA GLY A 433 24.78 21.36 10.25
C GLY A 433 24.42 22.82 10.62
N PRO A 434 25.33 23.79 10.38
CA PRO A 434 25.05 25.20 10.62
C PRO A 434 23.88 25.68 9.75
N ILE A 435 23.14 26.70 10.21
CA ILE A 435 22.09 27.35 9.41
C ILE A 435 22.73 27.88 8.11
N ALA A 436 22.18 27.51 6.96
CA ALA A 436 22.66 28.02 5.68
C ALA A 436 22.16 29.47 5.44
N ILE A 437 22.93 30.26 4.71
CA ILE A 437 22.60 31.68 4.45
C ILE A 437 21.34 31.85 3.59
N THR A 438 21.18 31.03 2.55
CA THR A 438 20.06 31.17 1.60
C THR A 438 18.73 30.99 2.33
N PRO A 439 18.53 29.90 3.10
CA PRO A 439 17.32 29.77 3.88
C PRO A 439 17.14 30.85 4.95
N LEU A 440 18.22 31.29 5.62
CA LEU A 440 18.10 32.36 6.61
C LEU A 440 17.54 33.65 6.00
N ILE A 441 18.09 34.08 4.86
CA ILE A 441 17.63 35.28 4.12
C ILE A 441 16.16 35.14 3.73
N ASP A 442 15.78 33.96 3.30
CA ASP A 442 14.44 33.62 2.86
C ASP A 442 13.43 33.63 4.01
N GLY A 443 13.82 33.18 5.20
CA GLY A 443 13.05 33.36 6.44
C GLY A 443 12.90 34.83 6.84
N ILE A 444 13.96 35.64 6.69
CA ILE A 444 13.90 37.08 6.96
C ILE A 444 12.94 37.80 5.99
N ARG A 445 12.92 37.41 4.71
CA ARG A 445 11.95 37.94 3.73
C ARG A 445 10.50 37.65 4.13
N PHE A 446 10.25 36.50 4.75
CA PHE A 446 8.94 36.18 5.27
C PHE A 446 8.56 37.09 6.46
N VAL A 447 9.47 37.27 7.42
CA VAL A 447 9.25 38.12 8.59
C VAL A 447 9.00 39.57 8.16
N ARG A 448 9.87 40.09 7.30
CA ARG A 448 9.87 41.47 6.82
C ARG A 448 9.97 41.52 5.29
N PRO A 449 8.83 41.43 4.56
CA PRO A 449 8.82 41.47 3.09
C PRO A 449 9.38 42.76 2.50
N ALA A 450 9.32 43.86 3.26
CA ALA A 450 9.83 45.17 2.88
C ALA A 450 11.30 45.42 3.28
N ALA A 451 12.03 44.39 3.75
CA ALA A 451 13.42 44.52 4.14
C ALA A 451 14.28 45.01 2.96
N ASP A 452 15.12 46.00 3.23
CA ASP A 452 16.02 46.58 2.24
C ASP A 452 17.33 45.78 2.10
N GLN A 453 18.13 46.14 1.10
CA GLN A 453 19.39 45.47 0.84
C GLN A 453 20.38 45.60 2.02
N ASP A 454 20.30 46.71 2.78
CA ASP A 454 21.15 46.93 3.95
C ASP A 454 20.82 45.96 5.08
N THR A 455 19.53 45.70 5.33
CA THR A 455 19.07 44.66 6.26
C THR A 455 19.63 43.29 5.86
N PHE A 456 19.53 42.90 4.58
CA PHE A 456 20.08 41.63 4.11
C PHE A 456 21.60 41.55 4.18
N ASN A 457 22.31 42.66 3.98
CA ASN A 457 23.75 42.72 4.17
C ASN A 457 24.12 42.51 5.64
N THR A 458 23.39 43.11 6.58
CA THR A 458 23.59 42.90 8.03
C THR A 458 23.30 41.46 8.43
N VAL A 459 22.22 40.86 7.93
CA VAL A 459 21.90 39.43 8.15
C VAL A 459 23.05 38.54 7.68
N ARG A 460 23.66 38.84 6.51
CA ARG A 460 24.81 38.11 6.00
C ARG A 460 26.04 38.25 6.90
N THR A 461 26.30 39.45 7.43
CA THR A 461 27.39 39.66 8.39
C THR A 461 27.19 38.88 9.69
N PHE A 462 25.96 38.81 10.22
CA PHE A 462 25.66 38.00 11.40
C PHE A 462 25.82 36.50 11.11
N HIS A 463 25.38 36.05 9.93
CA HIS A 463 25.57 34.67 9.50
C HIS A 463 27.04 34.29 9.34
N GLU A 464 27.87 35.18 8.78
CA GLU A 464 29.33 34.97 8.68
C GLU A 464 29.96 34.82 10.07
N SER A 465 29.56 35.63 11.06
CA SER A 465 30.01 35.48 12.45
C SER A 465 29.57 34.15 13.05
N TYR A 466 28.29 33.80 12.88
CA TYR A 466 27.74 32.52 13.34
C TYR A 466 28.50 31.32 12.75
N GLN A 467 28.87 31.39 11.47
CA GLN A 467 29.60 30.33 10.79
C GLN A 467 31.04 30.22 11.29
N LEU A 468 31.70 31.35 11.60
CA LEU A 468 33.02 31.36 12.22
C LEU A 468 32.99 30.75 13.64
N ASP A 469 32.01 31.11 14.45
CA ASP A 469 31.84 30.56 15.80
C ASP A 469 31.51 29.06 15.76
N TRP A 470 30.69 28.64 14.78
CA TRP A 470 30.41 27.23 14.52
C TRP A 470 31.68 26.45 14.19
N ASP A 471 32.50 26.93 13.25
CA ASP A 471 33.72 26.24 12.84
C ASP A 471 34.79 26.22 13.94
N ALA A 472 34.78 27.21 14.84
CA ALA A 472 35.68 27.26 16.00
C ALA A 472 35.31 26.25 17.10
N GLU A 473 34.02 26.07 17.38
CA GLU A 473 33.54 25.23 18.48
C GLU A 473 33.20 23.79 18.08
N VAL A 474 32.73 23.59 16.84
CA VAL A 474 32.50 22.26 16.26
C VAL A 474 33.80 21.77 15.62
N THR A 475 34.76 21.44 16.50
CA THR A 475 36.11 21.00 16.12
C THR A 475 36.10 19.74 15.25
N ASP A 476 37.16 19.56 14.44
CA ASP A 476 37.34 18.35 13.64
C ASP A 476 37.41 17.07 14.50
N GLU A 477 37.86 17.17 15.75
CA GLU A 477 37.87 16.05 16.70
C GLU A 477 36.45 15.65 17.11
N LEU A 478 35.59 16.64 17.40
CA LEU A 478 34.17 16.40 17.72
C LEU A 478 33.43 15.82 16.51
N LYS A 479 33.67 16.37 15.30
CA LYS A 479 33.14 15.83 14.04
C LYS A 479 33.58 14.39 13.84
N LYS A 480 34.88 14.10 14.01
CA LYS A 480 35.46 12.77 13.86
C LYS A 480 34.92 11.75 14.85
N ILE A 481 34.71 12.11 16.13
CA ILE A 481 34.09 11.22 17.13
C ILE A 481 32.68 10.80 16.68
N ILE A 482 31.93 11.72 16.08
CA ILE A 482 30.56 11.50 15.63
C ILE A 482 30.52 10.72 14.29
N GLU A 483 31.31 11.13 13.29
CA GLU A 483 31.40 10.55 11.94
C GLU A 483 32.01 9.15 11.94
N THR A 484 33.13 8.97 12.66
CA THR A 484 33.91 7.73 12.58
C THR A 484 33.23 6.60 13.34
N ARG A 485 32.68 6.87 14.53
CA ARG A 485 32.17 5.81 15.42
C ARG A 485 30.75 5.35 15.07
N ALA A 486 29.87 6.24 14.60
CA ALA A 486 28.52 5.85 14.18
C ALA A 486 28.54 4.93 12.95
N THR A 487 29.48 5.18 12.04
CA THR A 487 29.65 4.45 10.78
C THR A 487 30.45 3.15 10.98
N GLN A 488 31.50 3.17 11.82
CA GLN A 488 32.26 1.96 12.18
C GLN A 488 31.38 0.87 12.80
N TRP A 489 30.46 1.20 13.71
CA TRP A 489 29.71 0.17 14.45
C TRP A 489 28.74 -0.64 13.58
N ASN A 490 28.17 -0.03 12.54
CA ASN A 490 27.37 -0.76 11.56
C ASN A 490 28.25 -1.72 10.73
N TRP A 491 29.47 -1.31 10.39
CA TRP A 491 30.42 -2.08 9.58
C TRP A 491 31.11 -3.20 10.38
N ASP A 492 31.49 -2.94 11.63
CA ASP A 492 32.16 -3.91 12.51
C ASP A 492 31.20 -5.05 12.91
N ARG A 493 29.91 -4.73 13.07
CA ARG A 493 28.82 -5.70 13.27
C ARG A 493 28.59 -6.59 12.04
N GLU A 494 28.65 -6.04 10.83
CA GLU A 494 28.53 -6.84 9.60
C GLU A 494 29.75 -7.75 9.36
N ARG A 495 30.89 -7.43 9.98
CA ARG A 495 32.15 -8.17 9.86
C ARG A 495 32.49 -9.09 11.03
N GLY A 496 31.67 -9.11 12.08
CA GLY A 496 31.87 -9.96 13.26
C GLY A 496 33.07 -9.56 14.13
N LEU A 497 33.43 -8.27 14.15
CA LEU A 497 34.52 -7.73 14.98
C LEU A 497 34.01 -7.36 16.38
N GLU A 498 34.93 -7.21 17.35
CA GLU A 498 34.63 -6.78 18.72
C GLU A 498 33.84 -5.45 18.71
N GLY A 499 32.71 -5.43 19.41
CA GLY A 499 31.88 -4.23 19.54
C GLY A 499 32.58 -3.12 20.36
N PRO A 500 32.02 -1.90 20.38
CA PRO A 500 32.64 -0.78 21.08
C PRO A 500 32.77 -0.99 22.58
N SER A 501 33.85 -0.47 23.15
CA SER A 501 34.06 -0.43 24.60
C SER A 501 33.12 0.56 25.29
N THR A 502 32.89 0.35 26.59
CA THR A 502 32.06 1.24 27.43
C THR A 502 32.54 2.70 27.43
N SER A 503 33.85 2.92 27.33
CA SER A 503 34.46 4.25 27.22
C SER A 503 34.16 4.93 25.89
N GLU A 504 34.23 4.20 24.78
CA GLU A 504 33.97 4.78 23.45
C GLU A 504 32.50 5.13 23.24
N ILE A 505 31.61 4.38 23.89
CA ILE A 505 30.17 4.64 23.96
C ILE A 505 29.88 5.92 24.77
N GLY A 506 30.52 6.07 25.94
CA GLY A 506 30.39 7.27 26.77
C GLY A 506 30.89 8.53 26.06
N GLU A 507 32.05 8.45 25.40
CA GLU A 507 32.61 9.55 24.61
C GLU A 507 31.69 10.00 23.46
N LEU A 508 30.97 9.07 22.80
CA LEU A 508 29.99 9.45 21.77
C LEU A 508 28.76 10.16 22.37
N SER A 509 28.27 9.71 23.54
CA SER A 509 27.14 10.34 24.23
C SER A 509 27.47 11.78 24.65
N ASP A 510 28.65 11.97 25.26
CA ASP A 510 29.13 13.28 25.68
C ASP A 510 29.43 14.20 24.49
N ALA A 511 29.98 13.67 23.39
CA ALA A 511 30.17 14.43 22.15
C ALA A 511 28.84 14.94 21.58
N ARG A 512 27.80 14.08 21.55
CA ARG A 512 26.46 14.47 21.08
C ARG A 512 25.82 15.53 21.99
N ARG A 513 25.95 15.38 23.31
CA ARG A 513 25.45 16.37 24.28
C ARG A 513 26.14 17.71 24.10
N THR A 514 27.46 17.71 23.96
CA THR A 514 28.28 18.91 23.76
C THR A 514 27.89 19.61 22.46
N LEU A 515 27.79 18.88 21.35
CA LEU A 515 27.38 19.45 20.06
C LEU A 515 25.97 20.06 20.12
N ALA A 516 25.02 19.38 20.79
CA ALA A 516 23.65 19.90 20.96
C ALA A 516 23.62 21.21 21.76
N GLN A 517 24.45 21.33 22.80
CA GLN A 517 24.58 22.54 23.62
C GLN A 517 25.17 23.71 22.81
N VAL A 518 26.28 23.47 22.10
CA VAL A 518 26.93 24.46 21.22
C VAL A 518 25.93 24.95 20.17
N GLN A 519 25.26 24.04 19.49
CA GLN A 519 24.27 24.35 18.48
C GLN A 519 23.07 25.15 19.03
N SER A 520 22.55 24.79 20.21
CA SER A 520 21.44 25.52 20.82
C SER A 520 21.80 26.95 21.17
N ARG A 521 23.04 27.16 21.65
CA ARG A 521 23.53 28.47 22.03
C ARG A 521 23.79 29.34 20.80
N LEU A 522 24.53 28.83 19.81
CA LEU A 522 24.83 29.57 18.58
C LEU A 522 23.59 29.95 17.78
N ASP A 523 22.62 29.03 17.65
CA ASP A 523 21.33 29.36 17.01
C ASP A 523 20.59 30.44 17.84
N GLY A 524 20.57 30.33 19.17
CA GLY A 524 19.98 31.34 20.06
C GLY A 524 20.59 32.73 19.89
N ASP A 525 21.93 32.81 19.94
CA ASP A 525 22.70 34.05 19.78
C ASP A 525 22.41 34.70 18.41
N LEU A 526 22.36 33.90 17.34
CA LEU A 526 22.03 34.40 15.99
C LEU A 526 20.60 34.96 15.94
N PHE A 527 19.59 34.25 16.46
CA PHE A 527 18.20 34.71 16.45
C PHE A 527 18.00 35.95 17.35
N GLU A 528 18.77 36.13 18.42
CA GLU A 528 18.74 37.35 19.22
C GLU A 528 19.30 38.56 18.45
N LEU A 529 20.41 38.39 17.74
CA LEU A 529 20.97 39.43 16.87
C LEU A 529 20.01 39.81 15.74
N LEU A 530 19.36 38.82 15.12
CA LEU A 530 18.40 39.04 14.05
C LEU A 530 17.14 39.76 14.54
N ASN A 531 16.63 39.43 15.73
CA ASN A 531 15.46 40.09 16.32
C ASN A 531 15.69 41.60 16.45
N ALA A 532 16.91 42.03 16.81
CA ALA A 532 17.24 43.44 16.99
C ALA A 532 17.27 44.27 15.69
N VAL A 533 17.44 43.63 14.53
CA VAL A 533 17.63 44.30 13.22
C VAL A 533 16.44 44.07 12.29
N VAL A 534 15.79 42.91 12.37
CA VAL A 534 14.72 42.52 11.44
C VAL A 534 13.35 42.98 11.92
N VAL A 535 13.14 43.11 13.23
CA VAL A 535 11.81 43.34 13.81
C VAL A 535 11.63 44.81 14.22
N GLU A 536 10.72 45.52 13.54
CA GLU A 536 10.36 46.91 13.88
C GLU A 536 8.92 47.04 14.39
N THR A 537 8.05 46.13 13.97
CA THR A 537 6.61 46.14 14.29
C THR A 537 6.20 44.93 15.15
N ALA A 538 5.04 45.03 15.81
CA ALA A 538 4.46 43.92 16.56
C ALA A 538 4.10 42.72 15.66
N GLU A 539 3.73 42.99 14.40
CA GLU A 539 3.41 41.95 13.41
C GLU A 539 4.67 41.21 12.94
N GLU A 540 5.75 41.93 12.63
CA GLU A 540 7.06 41.32 12.34
C GLU A 540 7.57 40.52 13.53
N ARG A 541 7.35 41.01 14.76
CA ARG A 541 7.73 40.28 15.98
C ARG A 541 7.02 38.93 16.06
N ALA A 542 5.71 38.93 15.85
CA ALA A 542 4.93 37.71 15.88
C ALA A 542 5.37 36.70 14.79
N ARG A 543 5.67 37.18 13.58
CA ARG A 543 6.22 36.34 12.49
C ARG A 543 7.63 35.82 12.80
N PHE A 544 8.46 36.64 13.45
CA PHE A 544 9.80 36.27 13.87
C PHE A 544 9.78 35.22 14.98
N ASP A 545 8.87 35.34 15.94
CA ASP A 545 8.67 34.35 17.01
C ASP A 545 8.23 33.00 16.44
N VAL A 546 7.34 33.00 15.43
CA VAL A 546 6.95 31.77 14.72
C VAL A 546 8.14 31.13 14.00
N LEU A 547 8.95 31.92 13.27
CA LEU A 547 10.15 31.43 12.58
C LEU A 547 11.15 30.81 13.56
N ARG A 548 11.39 31.49 14.70
CA ARG A 548 12.27 31.02 15.78
C ARG A 548 11.74 29.73 16.41
N GLY A 549 10.45 29.68 16.72
CA GLY A 549 9.77 28.53 17.31
C GLY A 549 9.85 27.28 16.44
N ILE A 550 9.49 27.39 15.16
CA ILE A 550 9.58 26.29 14.18
C ILE A 550 11.01 25.75 14.12
N ARG A 551 12.02 26.64 14.03
CA ARG A 551 13.41 26.23 13.92
C ARG A 551 13.90 25.49 15.17
N ASN A 552 13.60 26.01 16.37
CA ASN A 552 13.99 25.39 17.62
C ASN A 552 13.42 23.97 17.75
N ARG A 553 12.12 23.80 17.50
CA ARG A 553 11.46 22.49 17.59
C ARG A 553 11.95 21.50 16.53
N GLN A 554 12.26 21.96 15.32
CA GLN A 554 12.86 21.09 14.30
C GLN A 554 14.28 20.66 14.65
N ARG A 555 15.09 21.51 15.29
CA ARG A 555 16.40 21.08 15.82
C ARG A 555 16.22 20.00 16.89
N LEU A 556 15.25 20.16 17.80
CA LEU A 556 14.93 19.15 18.80
C LEU A 556 14.43 17.84 18.17
N ALA A 557 13.61 17.91 17.13
CA ALA A 557 13.15 16.74 16.37
C ALA A 557 14.29 16.05 15.58
N ALA A 558 15.14 16.80 14.89
CA ALA A 558 16.24 16.29 14.08
C ALA A 558 17.36 15.68 14.92
N ARG A 559 17.58 16.17 16.15
CA ARG A 559 18.48 15.53 17.13
C ARG A 559 18.06 14.07 17.43
N GLY A 560 16.80 13.71 17.20
CA GLY A 560 16.24 12.40 17.46
C GLY A 560 16.16 11.43 16.28
N LEU A 561 16.55 11.79 15.04
CA LEU A 561 16.16 10.99 13.86
C LEU A 561 17.13 9.88 13.42
N THR A 562 18.36 9.84 13.95
CA THR A 562 19.38 8.92 13.42
C THR A 562 20.43 8.60 14.48
N ALA A 563 20.17 7.68 15.42
CA ALA A 563 21.16 7.39 16.46
C ALA A 563 21.17 5.95 16.97
N SER A 564 22.05 5.13 16.36
CA SER A 564 22.66 3.87 16.85
C SER A 564 21.95 2.54 16.57
N GLY A 565 22.70 1.43 16.61
CA GLY A 565 22.14 0.07 16.55
C GLY A 565 21.13 -0.26 17.66
N THR A 566 21.10 0.54 18.73
CA THR A 566 20.08 0.55 19.80
C THR A 566 18.75 1.17 19.33
N ASP A 567 18.78 2.17 18.44
CA ASP A 567 17.57 2.77 17.84
C ASP A 567 16.79 1.71 17.05
N ARG A 568 17.45 0.76 16.37
CA ARG A 568 16.79 -0.35 15.64
C ARG A 568 16.10 -1.38 16.55
N ILE A 569 16.45 -1.40 17.84
CA ILE A 569 15.87 -2.27 18.87
C ILE A 569 14.74 -1.52 19.62
N LEU A 570 14.76 -0.19 19.58
CA LEU A 570 13.73 0.73 20.07
C LEU A 570 12.75 1.20 18.96
N SER A 571 13.05 0.95 17.69
CA SER A 571 12.32 1.41 16.49
C SER A 571 10.99 0.71 16.25
N GLY A 572 10.39 0.13 17.29
CA GLY A 572 8.98 -0.26 17.28
C GLY A 572 8.03 0.92 17.45
N LEU A 573 8.57 2.15 17.35
CA LEU A 573 7.87 3.41 17.43
C LEU A 573 8.00 4.13 16.10
N ASP A 574 6.90 4.12 15.36
CA ASP A 574 6.71 5.03 14.26
C ASP A 574 6.66 6.45 14.84
N LEU A 575 7.64 7.28 14.49
CA LEU A 575 7.62 8.70 14.86
C LEU A 575 6.31 9.33 14.33
N PRO A 576 5.70 10.29 15.05
CA PRO A 576 4.54 11.03 14.55
C PRO A 576 4.92 11.68 13.21
N LYS A 577 4.15 11.37 12.17
CA LYS A 577 4.47 11.73 10.79
C LYS A 577 4.24 13.21 10.45
N ALA A 578 3.53 13.97 11.30
CA ALA A 578 3.60 15.45 11.33
C ALA A 578 4.20 15.93 12.64
N ASN A 579 5.10 16.89 12.53
CA ASN A 579 5.46 17.75 13.65
C ASN A 579 4.45 18.91 13.74
N PRO A 580 4.01 19.32 14.93
CA PRO A 580 3.25 20.58 15.12
C PRO A 580 3.91 21.82 14.50
N SER A 581 5.24 21.78 14.36
CA SER A 581 6.00 22.80 13.64
C SER A 581 5.65 22.85 12.14
N ASP A 582 5.30 21.73 11.52
CA ASP A 582 4.88 21.66 10.12
C ASP A 582 3.49 22.27 9.95
N ALA A 583 2.56 21.99 10.87
CA ALA A 583 1.22 22.59 10.88
C ALA A 583 1.30 24.13 11.03
N ILE A 584 2.13 24.63 11.95
CA ILE A 584 2.35 26.07 12.12
C ILE A 584 3.05 26.66 10.88
N ALA A 585 4.05 25.99 10.29
CA ALA A 585 4.71 26.44 9.06
C ALA A 585 3.75 26.54 7.87
N MET A 586 2.77 25.64 7.76
CA MET A 586 1.72 25.73 6.74
C MET A 586 0.75 26.88 6.98
N LEU A 587 0.39 27.11 8.25
CA LEU A 587 -0.45 28.23 8.65
C LEU A 587 0.21 29.56 8.29
N VAL A 588 1.52 29.68 8.48
CA VAL A 588 2.28 30.88 8.13
C VAL A 588 2.03 31.31 6.68
N VAL A 589 2.02 30.37 5.75
CA VAL A 589 1.85 30.65 4.31
C VAL A 589 0.43 31.09 3.98
N ARG A 590 -0.57 30.52 4.66
CA ARG A 590 -1.99 30.68 4.32
C ARG A 590 -2.67 31.79 5.13
N GLN A 591 -2.35 31.88 6.42
CA GLN A 591 -2.91 32.79 7.41
C GLN A 591 -1.86 33.13 8.50
N PRO A 592 -1.00 34.13 8.25
CA PRO A 592 0.10 34.46 9.16
C PRO A 592 -0.37 34.94 10.54
N GLU A 593 -1.53 35.59 10.64
CA GLU A 593 -2.13 35.99 11.92
C GLU A 593 -2.54 34.77 12.75
N SER A 594 -3.14 33.76 12.11
CA SER A 594 -3.52 32.50 12.75
C SER A 594 -2.31 31.69 13.19
N ALA A 595 -1.21 31.73 12.42
CA ALA A 595 0.06 31.13 12.81
C ALA A 595 0.67 31.81 14.05
N ALA A 596 0.63 33.14 14.10
CA ALA A 596 1.08 33.90 15.27
C ALA A 596 0.25 33.59 16.52
N ILE A 597 -1.07 33.44 16.40
CA ILE A 597 -1.94 33.04 17.50
C ILE A 597 -1.62 31.61 17.96
N ALA A 598 -1.41 30.68 17.01
CA ALA A 598 -1.02 29.31 17.33
C ALA A 598 0.32 29.26 18.07
N GLU A 599 1.33 29.98 17.59
CA GLU A 599 2.63 30.07 18.26
C GLU A 599 2.52 30.70 19.65
N ALA A 600 1.76 31.79 19.80
CA ALA A 600 1.57 32.45 21.09
C ALA A 600 0.81 31.58 22.10
N THR A 601 -0.10 30.72 21.62
CA THR A 601 -0.95 29.87 22.47
C THR A 601 -0.25 28.57 22.85
N PHE A 602 0.42 27.91 21.89
CA PHE A 602 0.94 26.55 22.05
C PHE A 602 2.47 26.47 21.97
N GLY A 603 3.17 27.51 21.52
CA GLY A 603 4.59 27.43 21.16
C GLY A 603 5.52 27.00 22.30
N GLN A 604 5.25 27.45 23.53
CA GLN A 604 6.03 27.05 24.70
C GLN A 604 5.77 25.58 25.08
N GLU A 605 4.51 25.18 25.16
CA GLU A 605 4.11 23.80 25.49
C GLU A 605 4.64 22.79 24.47
N LEU A 606 4.59 23.14 23.18
CA LEU A 606 5.20 22.37 22.10
C LEU A 606 6.71 22.25 22.31
N THR A 607 7.40 23.36 22.60
CA THR A 607 8.85 23.36 22.80
C THR A 607 9.25 22.49 23.99
N ASP A 608 8.50 22.58 25.09
CA ASP A 608 8.71 21.76 26.30
C ASP A 608 8.51 20.27 25.99
N THR A 609 7.46 19.92 25.23
CA THR A 609 7.18 18.55 24.81
C THR A 609 8.31 17.98 23.94
N PHE A 610 8.82 18.75 22.98
CA PHE A 610 9.98 18.35 22.16
C PHE A 610 11.27 18.21 22.98
N GLN A 611 11.48 19.08 23.97
CA GLN A 611 12.62 19.01 24.87
C GLN A 611 12.55 17.79 25.78
N MET A 612 11.39 17.52 26.39
CA MET A 612 11.17 16.32 27.22
C MET A 612 11.36 15.04 26.42
N ARG A 613 10.82 14.97 25.19
CA ARG A 613 11.01 13.82 24.29
C ARG A 613 12.49 13.57 23.98
N TRP A 614 13.26 14.64 23.75
CA TRP A 614 14.70 14.56 23.55
C TRP A 614 15.42 14.01 24.80
N GLU A 615 15.08 14.53 25.98
CA GLU A 615 15.65 14.10 27.25
C GLU A 615 15.31 12.63 27.57
N ALA A 616 14.07 12.20 27.34
CA ALA A 616 13.64 10.81 27.50
C ALA A 616 14.38 9.87 26.54
N LYS A 617 14.62 10.30 25.29
CA LYS A 617 15.42 9.54 24.33
C LYS A 617 16.88 9.42 24.77
N LEU A 618 17.49 10.51 25.26
CA LEU A 618 18.83 10.46 25.85
C LEU A 618 18.89 9.49 27.02
N GLU A 619 17.89 9.52 27.91
CA GLU A 619 17.80 8.60 29.04
C GLU A 619 17.65 7.14 28.58
N ALA A 620 16.87 6.88 27.53
CA ALA A 620 16.69 5.55 26.95
C ALA A 620 17.99 5.00 26.34
N VAL A 621 18.74 5.86 25.65
CA VAL A 621 20.07 5.54 25.13
C VAL A 621 21.02 5.24 26.29
N ASP A 622 21.09 6.10 27.31
CA ASP A 622 21.94 5.90 28.49
C ASP A 622 21.55 4.62 29.28
N ALA A 623 20.27 4.27 29.34
CA ALA A 623 19.77 3.05 29.97
C ALA A 623 20.16 1.80 29.17
N GLY A 624 20.01 1.84 27.84
CA GLY A 624 20.43 0.75 26.96
C GLY A 624 21.94 0.52 27.01
N GLN A 625 22.71 1.61 27.07
CA GLN A 625 24.17 1.56 27.22
C GLN A 625 24.59 0.97 28.58
N ARG A 626 23.95 1.37 29.68
CA ARG A 626 24.17 0.78 31.00
C ARG A 626 23.83 -0.70 31.04
N ALA A 627 22.74 -1.11 30.39
CA ALA A 627 22.34 -2.52 30.30
C ALA A 627 23.40 -3.35 29.55
N ILE A 628 23.92 -2.86 28.42
CA ILE A 628 25.02 -3.50 27.68
C ILE A 628 26.28 -3.60 28.56
N ALA A 629 26.66 -2.50 29.21
CA ALA A 629 27.84 -2.44 30.06
C ALA A 629 27.79 -3.44 31.22
N ASN A 630 26.63 -3.56 31.88
CA ASN A 630 26.41 -4.51 32.96
C ASN A 630 26.57 -5.96 32.47
N VAL A 631 25.98 -6.31 31.32
CA VAL A 631 26.10 -7.66 30.76
C VAL A 631 27.54 -7.98 30.35
N LEU A 632 28.27 -7.04 29.74
CA LEU A 632 29.69 -7.21 29.38
C LEU A 632 30.58 -7.38 30.62
N THR A 633 30.24 -6.71 31.72
CA THR A 633 30.95 -6.82 33.00
C THR A 633 30.66 -8.15 33.71
N GLU A 634 29.45 -8.69 33.57
CA GLU A 634 28.98 -9.91 34.25
C GLU A 634 29.34 -11.20 33.50
N VAL A 635 29.26 -11.22 32.17
CA VAL A 635 29.32 -12.45 31.36
C VAL A 635 30.66 -12.64 30.64
N GLY A 636 31.47 -11.57 30.52
CA GLY A 636 32.80 -11.63 29.88
C GLY A 636 32.76 -11.75 28.35
N ASP A 637 33.91 -12.08 27.75
CA ASP A 637 34.31 -12.05 26.33
C ASP A 637 33.19 -11.82 25.28
N PRO A 638 33.21 -10.70 24.53
CA PRO A 638 32.28 -10.41 23.42
C PRO A 638 32.22 -11.48 22.31
N ALA A 639 33.18 -12.40 22.25
CA ALA A 639 33.15 -13.54 21.33
C ALA A 639 32.15 -14.65 21.72
N ASP A 640 31.61 -14.65 22.94
CA ASP A 640 30.60 -15.64 23.38
C ASP A 640 29.18 -15.24 22.94
N ARG A 641 28.53 -16.14 22.19
CA ARG A 641 27.13 -16.00 21.73
C ARG A 641 26.13 -15.79 22.89
N ARG A 642 26.40 -16.33 24.09
CA ARG A 642 25.54 -16.18 25.28
C ARG A 642 25.51 -14.76 25.83
N VAL A 643 26.60 -14.01 25.65
CA VAL A 643 26.70 -12.58 26.01
C VAL A 643 25.73 -11.78 25.15
N TRP A 644 25.69 -12.06 23.84
CA TRP A 644 24.79 -11.40 22.90
C TRP A 644 23.31 -11.74 23.13
N GLU A 645 22.99 -12.97 23.52
CA GLU A 645 21.62 -13.35 23.94
C GLU A 645 21.20 -12.59 25.20
N SER A 646 22.11 -12.43 26.16
CA SER A 646 21.86 -11.69 27.42
C SER A 646 21.75 -10.17 27.18
N ILE A 647 22.58 -9.60 26.30
CA ILE A 647 22.44 -8.21 25.82
C ILE A 647 21.09 -8.02 25.14
N GLY A 648 20.66 -8.97 24.30
CA GLY A 648 19.35 -8.92 23.64
C GLY A 648 18.17 -8.91 24.60
N VAL A 649 18.24 -9.68 25.70
CA VAL A 649 17.22 -9.68 26.76
C VAL A 649 17.21 -8.35 27.53
N ALA A 650 18.38 -7.87 27.97
CA ALA A 650 18.48 -6.63 28.73
C ALA A 650 18.04 -5.41 27.90
N LEU A 651 18.40 -5.37 26.61
CA LEU A 651 17.92 -4.33 25.69
C LEU A 651 16.42 -4.46 25.40
N SER A 652 15.85 -5.67 25.41
CA SER A 652 14.39 -5.85 25.26
C SER A 652 13.61 -5.31 26.46
N GLU A 653 14.16 -5.42 27.66
CA GLU A 653 13.56 -4.88 28.90
C GLU A 653 13.63 -3.35 28.97
N VAL A 654 14.81 -2.77 28.65
CA VAL A 654 14.96 -1.32 28.47
C VAL A 654 14.02 -0.82 27.36
N SER A 655 13.91 -1.57 26.26
CA SER A 655 13.00 -1.23 25.18
C SER A 655 11.56 -1.19 25.65
N ARG A 656 11.04 -2.22 26.34
CA ARG A 656 9.64 -2.21 26.81
C ARG A 656 9.31 -1.02 27.71
N THR A 657 10.21 -0.63 28.60
CA THR A 657 9.99 0.49 29.53
C THR A 657 10.09 1.83 28.82
N LYS A 658 11.16 2.07 28.07
CA LYS A 658 11.42 3.36 27.42
C LYS A 658 10.62 3.59 26.14
N VAL A 659 10.16 2.53 25.47
CA VAL A 659 9.21 2.62 24.37
C VAL A 659 7.85 3.12 24.86
N SER A 660 7.43 2.74 26.08
CA SER A 660 6.19 3.24 26.67
C SER A 660 6.26 4.75 26.90
N ASP A 661 7.32 5.24 27.54
CA ASP A 661 7.54 6.67 27.77
C ASP A 661 7.51 7.44 26.45
N LEU A 662 8.20 6.94 25.42
CA LEU A 662 8.22 7.55 24.08
C LEU A 662 6.86 7.56 23.37
N ARG A 663 5.98 6.57 23.60
CA ARG A 663 4.60 6.56 23.05
C ARG A 663 3.73 7.64 23.65
N GLU A 664 3.80 7.81 24.98
CA GLU A 664 3.03 8.85 25.68
C GLU A 664 3.38 10.24 25.15
N TYR A 665 4.66 10.49 24.82
CA TYR A 665 5.08 11.73 24.16
C TYR A 665 4.53 11.87 22.74
N ASP A 666 4.57 10.80 21.94
CA ASP A 666 4.07 10.83 20.56
C ASP A 666 2.54 11.06 20.52
N GLU A 667 1.82 10.54 21.51
CA GLU A 667 0.38 10.80 21.73
C GLU A 667 0.14 12.26 22.14
N THR A 668 0.90 12.78 23.11
CA THR A 668 0.83 14.19 23.55
C THR A 668 1.09 15.17 22.40
N VAL A 669 2.13 14.92 21.59
CA VAL A 669 2.46 15.74 20.41
C VAL A 669 1.32 15.75 19.40
N ARG A 670 0.61 14.62 19.27
CA ARG A 670 -0.51 14.49 18.35
C ARG A 670 -1.77 15.19 18.86
N GLU A 671 -2.10 15.07 20.14
CA GLU A 671 -3.19 15.81 20.77
C GLU A 671 -2.97 17.32 20.64
N GLN A 672 -1.75 17.79 20.90
CA GLN A 672 -1.38 19.20 20.69
C GLN A 672 -1.51 19.63 19.23
N ASN A 673 -1.17 18.75 18.28
CA ASN A 673 -1.38 18.99 16.85
C ASN A 673 -2.86 19.20 16.53
N ASP A 674 -3.71 18.31 17.03
CA ASP A 674 -5.15 18.38 16.84
C ASP A 674 -5.75 19.64 17.48
N ASP A 675 -5.26 20.04 18.65
CA ASP A 675 -5.70 21.26 19.32
C ASP A 675 -5.24 22.54 18.62
N VAL A 676 -4.00 22.57 18.08
CA VAL A 676 -3.53 23.66 17.21
C VAL A 676 -4.43 23.77 15.99
N ILE A 677 -4.67 22.67 15.28
CA ILE A 677 -5.51 22.63 14.07
C ILE A 677 -6.94 23.04 14.42
N ARG A 678 -7.54 22.50 15.48
CA ARG A 678 -8.91 22.80 15.90
C ARG A 678 -9.08 24.25 16.32
N SER A 679 -8.16 24.78 17.11
CA SER A 679 -8.16 26.17 17.56
C SER A 679 -8.10 27.13 16.37
N VAL A 680 -7.20 26.86 15.42
CA VAL A 680 -7.00 27.72 14.24
C VAL A 680 -8.12 27.57 13.22
N THR A 681 -8.57 26.34 12.94
CA THR A 681 -9.64 26.12 11.95
C THR A 681 -10.98 26.71 12.38
N LYS A 682 -11.21 26.94 13.67
CA LYS A 682 -12.45 27.55 14.19
C LYS A 682 -12.68 28.99 13.74
N SER A 683 -11.61 29.75 13.48
CA SER A 683 -11.69 31.14 13.00
C SER A 683 -11.54 31.27 11.48
N MET A 684 -11.26 30.17 10.78
CA MET A 684 -11.08 30.14 9.33
C MET A 684 -12.41 29.93 8.60
N ALA A 685 -12.49 30.40 7.35
CA ALA A 685 -13.57 29.99 6.46
C ALA A 685 -13.53 28.46 6.26
N PRO A 686 -14.68 27.75 6.17
CA PRO A 686 -14.74 26.29 6.08
C PRO A 686 -13.83 25.71 4.99
N GLU A 687 -13.84 26.29 3.80
CA GLU A 687 -13.01 25.88 2.65
C GLU A 687 -11.50 26.00 2.93
N ALA A 688 -11.10 27.07 3.63
CA ALA A 688 -9.70 27.30 4.00
C ALA A 688 -9.25 26.34 5.11
N ALA A 689 -10.14 26.03 6.06
CA ALA A 689 -9.91 25.06 7.12
C ALA A 689 -9.75 23.64 6.56
N GLU A 690 -10.64 23.23 5.65
CA GLU A 690 -10.58 21.92 5.00
C GLU A 690 -9.34 21.79 4.12
N SER A 691 -8.98 22.83 3.36
CA SER A 691 -7.75 22.82 2.58
C SER A 691 -6.49 22.76 3.46
N LEU A 692 -6.49 23.35 4.66
CA LEU A 692 -5.37 23.23 5.60
C LEU A 692 -5.25 21.78 6.12
N ARG A 693 -6.38 21.18 6.55
CA ARG A 693 -6.41 19.77 6.99
C ARG A 693 -5.92 18.82 5.91
N ARG A 694 -6.36 19.03 4.67
CA ARG A 694 -5.90 18.27 3.50
C ARG A 694 -4.40 18.36 3.31
N ASP A 695 -3.86 19.57 3.29
CA ASP A 695 -2.45 19.74 3.01
C ASP A 695 -1.59 19.20 4.16
N LEU A 696 -2.07 19.27 5.41
CA LEU A 696 -1.40 18.65 6.55
C LEU A 696 -1.43 17.13 6.44
N ALA A 697 -2.59 16.55 6.10
CA ALA A 697 -2.74 15.12 5.86
C ALA A 697 -1.82 14.61 4.73
N LYS A 698 -1.57 15.44 3.70
CA LYS A 698 -0.60 15.13 2.63
C LYS A 698 0.84 15.06 3.14
N LEU A 699 1.20 15.88 4.13
CA LEU A 699 2.51 15.84 4.75
C LEU A 699 2.65 14.66 5.71
N THR A 700 1.61 14.34 6.49
CA THR A 700 1.64 13.22 7.45
C THR A 700 1.56 11.86 6.81
N ARG A 701 0.73 11.74 5.78
CA ARG A 701 0.42 10.46 5.15
C ARG A 701 0.59 10.58 3.65
N PRO A 702 1.77 10.95 3.13
CA PRO A 702 1.99 11.06 1.69
C PRO A 702 1.65 9.74 0.97
N GLU A 703 1.80 8.59 1.64
CA GLU A 703 1.39 7.29 1.13
C GLU A 703 -0.11 7.15 0.85
N VAL A 704 -0.96 7.91 1.53
CA VAL A 704 -2.42 7.94 1.28
C VAL A 704 -2.69 8.80 0.06
N TRP A 705 -2.00 9.93 -0.09
CA TRP A 705 -2.28 10.93 -1.12
C TRP A 705 -1.54 10.70 -2.44
N ILE A 706 -0.51 9.86 -2.46
CA ILE A 706 0.17 9.42 -3.68
C ILE A 706 -0.56 8.21 -4.24
N ASP A 707 -1.44 8.47 -5.21
CA ASP A 707 -2.19 7.46 -5.93
C ASP A 707 -1.79 7.43 -7.40
N LYS A 708 -1.24 6.29 -7.83
CA LYS A 708 -0.77 6.10 -9.21
C LYS A 708 -1.92 5.98 -10.21
N GLU A 709 -3.10 5.59 -9.73
CA GLU A 709 -4.30 5.42 -10.55
C GLU A 709 -5.17 6.68 -10.50
N SER A 710 -4.69 7.77 -9.87
CA SER A 710 -5.42 9.02 -9.79
C SER A 710 -5.63 9.64 -11.18
N PRO A 711 -6.89 9.98 -11.54
CA PRO A 711 -7.20 10.65 -12.81
C PRO A 711 -6.84 12.13 -12.80
N GLU A 712 -6.43 12.72 -11.67
CA GLU A 712 -6.27 14.16 -11.51
C GLU A 712 -5.38 14.77 -12.59
N ALA A 713 -4.22 14.16 -12.85
CA ALA A 713 -3.28 14.64 -13.86
C ALA A 713 -3.85 14.56 -15.29
N ALA A 714 -4.69 13.56 -15.59
CA ALA A 714 -5.34 13.41 -16.88
C ALA A 714 -6.48 14.45 -17.04
N LEU A 715 -7.31 14.62 -16.00
CA LEU A 715 -8.40 15.61 -15.97
C LEU A 715 -7.88 17.06 -16.09
N LEU A 716 -6.80 17.39 -15.37
CA LEU A 716 -6.15 18.70 -15.49
C LEU A 716 -5.58 18.93 -16.89
N ARG A 717 -4.91 17.93 -17.48
CA ARG A 717 -4.42 18.02 -18.87
C ARG A 717 -5.57 18.17 -19.86
N ALA A 718 -6.64 17.39 -19.71
CA ALA A 718 -7.84 17.50 -20.53
C ALA A 718 -8.45 18.91 -20.48
N SER A 719 -8.55 19.51 -19.29
CA SER A 719 -9.08 20.88 -19.15
C SER A 719 -8.24 21.94 -19.90
N SER A 720 -6.96 21.64 -20.14
CA SER A 720 -6.01 22.52 -20.83
C SER A 720 -5.90 22.28 -22.34
N LEU A 721 -6.61 21.29 -22.90
CA LEU A 721 -6.63 21.03 -24.34
C LEU A 721 -7.27 22.21 -25.10
N GLY A 722 -6.55 22.69 -26.11
CA GLY A 722 -6.91 23.90 -26.87
C GLY A 722 -8.02 23.68 -27.90
N ASP A 723 -8.28 22.43 -28.28
CA ASP A 723 -9.21 22.00 -29.33
C ASP A 723 -10.58 21.53 -28.78
N LEU A 724 -10.78 21.53 -27.46
CA LEU A 724 -12.07 21.18 -26.85
C LEU A 724 -13.12 22.28 -27.04
N THR A 725 -14.36 21.85 -27.28
CA THR A 725 -15.52 22.76 -27.25
C THR A 725 -15.78 23.27 -25.83
N ALA A 726 -16.41 24.44 -25.71
CA ALA A 726 -16.72 25.03 -24.40
C ALA A 726 -17.55 24.10 -23.51
N GLY A 727 -18.53 23.38 -24.08
CA GLY A 727 -19.36 22.42 -23.33
C GLY A 727 -18.59 21.19 -22.84
N ILE A 728 -17.67 20.63 -23.64
CA ILE A 728 -16.83 19.51 -23.20
C ILE A 728 -15.86 19.97 -22.10
N ARG A 729 -15.32 21.18 -22.20
CA ARG A 729 -14.44 21.74 -21.17
C ARG A 729 -15.16 21.92 -19.83
N GLU A 730 -16.41 22.36 -19.86
CA GLU A 730 -17.26 22.47 -18.65
C GLU A 730 -17.52 21.09 -18.04
N GLN A 731 -17.86 20.08 -18.85
CA GLN A 731 -18.07 18.71 -18.39
C GLN A 731 -16.80 18.07 -17.81
N VAL A 732 -15.61 18.35 -18.38
CA VAL A 732 -14.33 17.90 -17.81
C VAL A 732 -14.05 18.58 -16.46
N ALA A 733 -14.43 19.85 -16.29
CA ALA A 733 -14.30 20.55 -15.01
C ALA A 733 -15.25 19.98 -13.95
N GLU A 734 -16.50 19.70 -14.31
CA GLU A 734 -17.48 19.03 -13.45
C GLU A 734 -17.02 17.62 -13.02
N LEU A 735 -16.41 16.85 -13.93
CA LEU A 735 -15.80 15.56 -13.60
C LEU A 735 -14.64 15.69 -12.61
N LEU A 736 -13.81 16.71 -12.75
CA LEU A 736 -12.71 16.98 -11.82
C LEU A 736 -13.23 17.39 -10.44
N GLU A 737 -14.26 18.22 -10.39
CA GLU A 737 -14.87 18.68 -9.14
C GLU A 737 -15.57 17.53 -8.41
N SER A 738 -16.44 16.78 -9.10
CA SER A 738 -17.10 15.61 -8.53
C SER A 738 -16.13 14.51 -8.06
N TRP A 739 -15.01 14.30 -8.78
CA TRP A 739 -13.95 13.41 -8.32
C TRP A 739 -13.29 13.92 -7.03
N ARG A 740 -12.99 15.22 -6.95
CA ARG A 740 -12.38 15.85 -5.76
C ARG A 740 -13.28 15.79 -4.54
N ASP A 741 -14.59 15.93 -4.73
CA ASP A 741 -15.59 15.89 -3.66
C ASP A 741 -15.69 14.52 -3.00
N ILE A 742 -15.31 13.45 -3.69
CA ILE A 742 -15.27 12.09 -3.13
C ILE A 742 -13.85 11.74 -2.65
N TRP A 743 -12.84 11.99 -3.48
CA TRP A 743 -11.49 11.51 -3.23
C TRP A 743 -10.77 12.27 -2.11
N ASN A 744 -10.99 13.58 -1.96
CA ASN A 744 -10.36 14.35 -0.88
C ASN A 744 -10.90 13.95 0.51
N PRO A 745 -12.23 13.90 0.75
CA PRO A 745 -12.75 13.50 2.05
C PRO A 745 -12.39 12.05 2.39
N ALA A 746 -12.47 11.13 1.41
CA ALA A 746 -12.06 9.74 1.63
C ALA A 746 -10.56 9.61 1.95
N SER A 747 -9.70 10.42 1.33
CA SER A 747 -8.27 10.41 1.64
C SER A 747 -7.97 10.97 3.04
N LEU A 748 -8.71 11.99 3.48
CA LEU A 748 -8.66 12.48 4.86
C LEU A 748 -9.11 11.41 5.86
N GLU A 749 -10.27 10.80 5.62
CA GLU A 749 -10.81 9.73 6.45
C GLU A 749 -9.84 8.55 6.55
N MET A 750 -9.16 8.20 5.46
CA MET A 750 -8.14 7.15 5.46
C MET A 750 -6.94 7.53 6.33
N SER A 751 -6.45 8.77 6.23
CA SER A 751 -5.38 9.29 7.09
C SER A 751 -5.77 9.18 8.56
N ASP A 752 -6.95 9.70 8.93
CA ASP A 752 -7.46 9.71 10.30
C ASP A 752 -7.65 8.27 10.85
N THR A 753 -8.10 7.36 9.99
CA THR A 753 -8.30 5.95 10.34
C THR A 753 -6.98 5.23 10.59
N MET A 754 -5.98 5.42 9.73
CA MET A 754 -4.64 4.86 9.95
C MET A 754 -4.02 5.40 11.24
N ASP A 755 -4.17 6.71 11.45
CA ASP A 755 -3.73 7.44 12.63
C ASP A 755 -4.37 6.83 13.89
N ARG A 756 -5.68 6.61 13.95
CA ARG A 756 -6.38 5.98 15.09
C ARG A 756 -5.89 4.55 15.40
N HIS A 757 -5.67 3.76 14.35
CA HIS A 757 -5.28 2.35 14.47
C HIS A 757 -3.85 2.12 14.95
N GLU A 758 -2.98 3.11 14.77
CA GLU A 758 -1.61 3.08 15.30
C GLU A 758 -1.54 3.37 16.81
N THR A 759 -2.56 4.02 17.38
CA THR A 759 -2.62 4.43 18.79
C THR A 759 -3.39 3.48 19.69
N GLU A 760 -4.41 2.78 19.19
CA GLU A 760 -5.23 1.89 20.01
C GLU A 760 -4.43 0.70 20.56
N GLU A 761 -4.34 0.59 21.89
CA GLU A 761 -3.82 -0.62 22.52
C GLU A 761 -4.70 -1.83 22.16
N PRO A 762 -4.11 -3.03 21.99
CA PRO A 762 -4.90 -4.23 21.81
C PRO A 762 -5.81 -4.44 23.03
N VAL A 763 -7.13 -4.24 22.82
CA VAL A 763 -8.17 -4.42 23.84
C VAL A 763 -7.94 -5.71 24.64
N SER A 764 -7.81 -5.57 25.96
CA SER A 764 -7.51 -6.70 26.85
C SER A 764 -8.55 -7.81 26.66
N GLY A 765 -8.11 -9.00 26.24
CA GLY A 765 -8.96 -10.19 26.10
C GLY A 765 -9.42 -10.51 24.66
N ARG A 766 -9.23 -9.62 23.67
CA ARG A 766 -9.46 -9.96 22.25
C ARG A 766 -8.15 -10.40 21.57
N PRO A 767 -8.15 -11.43 20.71
CA PRO A 767 -6.95 -11.80 19.96
C PRO A 767 -6.54 -10.65 19.04
N GLY A 768 -5.28 -10.17 19.10
CA GLY A 768 -4.78 -9.06 18.26
C GLY A 768 -4.77 -9.32 16.74
N PHE A 769 -5.33 -10.44 16.27
CA PHE A 769 -5.67 -10.67 14.88
C PHE A 769 -7.05 -10.10 14.52
N VAL A 770 -8.03 -10.14 15.43
CA VAL A 770 -9.39 -9.61 15.22
C VAL A 770 -9.35 -8.10 15.04
N ASN A 771 -8.66 -7.38 15.93
CA ASN A 771 -8.50 -5.93 15.79
C ASN A 771 -7.87 -5.59 14.43
N ARG A 772 -6.74 -6.22 14.06
CA ARG A 772 -6.10 -5.99 12.74
C ARG A 772 -7.01 -6.25 11.54
N MET A 773 -7.91 -7.22 11.64
CA MET A 773 -8.92 -7.44 10.61
C MET A 773 -9.88 -6.26 10.53
N GLU A 774 -10.43 -5.79 11.66
CA GLU A 774 -11.30 -4.60 11.73
C GLU A 774 -10.60 -3.36 11.15
N GLN A 775 -9.34 -3.10 11.52
CA GLN A 775 -8.56 -1.99 10.96
C GLN A 775 -8.44 -2.09 9.44
N GLN A 776 -8.16 -3.30 8.94
CA GLN A 776 -8.03 -3.53 7.51
C GLN A 776 -9.37 -3.36 6.79
N ARG A 777 -10.50 -3.73 7.41
CA ARG A 777 -11.85 -3.55 6.82
C ARG A 777 -12.16 -2.08 6.59
N GLU A 778 -11.96 -1.27 7.62
CA GLU A 778 -12.27 0.17 7.58
C GLU A 778 -11.42 0.87 6.50
N LEU A 779 -10.12 0.56 6.48
CA LEU A 779 -9.21 1.10 5.46
C LEU A 779 -9.55 0.61 4.05
N ASP A 780 -9.94 -0.65 3.88
CA ASP A 780 -10.32 -1.18 2.58
C ASP A 780 -11.61 -0.51 2.09
N ALA A 781 -12.64 -0.33 2.93
CA ALA A 781 -13.85 0.38 2.55
C ALA A 781 -13.59 1.82 2.06
N ILE A 782 -12.65 2.53 2.71
CA ILE A 782 -12.23 3.87 2.27
C ILE A 782 -11.46 3.80 0.94
N ARG A 783 -10.55 2.83 0.78
CA ARG A 783 -9.85 2.59 -0.50
C ARG A 783 -10.83 2.28 -1.63
N PHE A 784 -11.94 1.58 -1.35
CA PHE A 784 -12.97 1.33 -2.36
C PHE A 784 -13.47 2.61 -2.98
N ARG A 785 -13.94 3.52 -2.13
CA ARG A 785 -14.61 4.76 -2.55
C ARG A 785 -13.66 5.59 -3.41
N ARG A 786 -12.38 5.60 -3.04
CA ARG A 786 -11.32 6.26 -3.82
C ARG A 786 -11.13 5.60 -5.18
N THR A 787 -10.98 4.27 -5.23
CA THR A 787 -10.82 3.54 -6.49
C THR A 787 -12.03 3.70 -7.39
N GLU A 788 -13.25 3.62 -6.86
CA GLU A 788 -14.48 3.83 -7.64
C GLU A 788 -14.60 5.26 -8.15
N ALA A 789 -14.24 6.26 -7.35
CA ALA A 789 -14.15 7.65 -7.81
C ALA A 789 -13.16 7.79 -8.96
N ASN A 790 -11.96 7.20 -8.84
CA ASN A 790 -10.97 7.20 -9.92
C ASN A 790 -11.53 6.57 -11.20
N GLN A 791 -12.13 5.37 -11.08
CA GLN A 791 -12.68 4.64 -12.23
C GLN A 791 -13.82 5.42 -12.89
N ARG A 792 -14.75 5.98 -12.12
CA ARG A 792 -15.85 6.80 -12.66
C ARG A 792 -15.34 8.03 -13.40
N ALA A 793 -14.36 8.73 -12.85
CA ALA A 793 -13.80 9.91 -13.50
C ALA A 793 -13.01 9.57 -14.77
N LEU A 794 -12.28 8.45 -14.79
CA LEU A 794 -11.62 7.95 -16.01
C LEU A 794 -12.63 7.53 -17.09
N ARG A 795 -13.73 6.87 -16.72
CA ARG A 795 -14.82 6.51 -17.65
C ARG A 795 -15.48 7.76 -18.23
N GLY A 796 -15.86 8.70 -17.38
CA GLY A 796 -16.42 9.99 -17.81
C GLY A 796 -15.48 10.70 -18.78
N LEU A 797 -14.18 10.70 -18.51
CA LEU A 797 -13.19 11.29 -19.40
C LEU A 797 -13.11 10.58 -20.76
N ARG A 798 -13.22 9.24 -20.81
CA ARG A 798 -13.26 8.45 -22.06
C ARG A 798 -14.50 8.73 -22.89
N ASP A 799 -15.63 9.00 -22.26
CA ASP A 799 -16.85 9.35 -22.98
C ASP A 799 -16.79 10.77 -23.58
N LEU A 800 -16.02 11.68 -22.97
CA LEU A 800 -15.92 13.07 -23.42
C LEU A 800 -14.87 13.31 -24.51
N LEU A 801 -13.80 12.52 -24.53
CA LEU A 801 -12.62 12.76 -25.36
C LEU A 801 -12.48 11.74 -26.49
N THR A 802 -11.90 12.18 -27.60
CA THR A 802 -11.52 11.27 -28.70
C THR A 802 -10.30 10.41 -28.32
N PRO A 803 -10.06 9.27 -28.99
CA PRO A 803 -8.89 8.42 -28.72
C PRO A 803 -7.55 9.17 -28.80
N MET A 804 -7.43 10.10 -29.76
CA MET A 804 -6.24 10.93 -29.92
C MET A 804 -6.04 11.88 -28.73
N GLN A 805 -7.12 12.53 -28.27
CA GLN A 805 -7.09 13.41 -27.09
C GLN A 805 -6.82 12.62 -25.79
N LEU A 806 -7.36 11.40 -25.66
CA LEU A 806 -7.10 10.51 -24.53
C LEU A 806 -5.61 10.14 -24.43
N SER A 807 -4.99 9.84 -25.56
CA SER A 807 -3.54 9.59 -25.65
C SER A 807 -2.72 10.82 -25.23
N GLU A 808 -3.10 12.02 -25.68
CA GLU A 808 -2.41 13.27 -25.30
C GLU A 808 -2.48 13.57 -23.79
N VAL A 809 -3.57 13.19 -23.12
CA VAL A 809 -3.72 13.39 -21.67
C VAL A 809 -3.15 12.24 -20.83
N GLY A 810 -2.53 11.23 -21.46
CA GLY A 810 -1.90 10.09 -20.80
C GLY A 810 -2.89 9.05 -20.28
N VAL A 811 -4.07 8.96 -20.89
CA VAL A 811 -5.02 7.86 -20.63
C VAL A 811 -4.82 6.83 -21.72
N LEU A 812 -4.27 5.67 -21.37
CA LEU A 812 -4.15 4.56 -22.30
C LEU A 812 -5.54 4.11 -22.75
N VAL A 813 -5.81 4.30 -24.04
CA VAL A 813 -6.91 3.67 -24.75
C VAL A 813 -6.41 2.28 -25.10
N ASN A 814 -7.04 1.23 -24.56
CA ASN A 814 -6.84 -0.10 -25.13
C ASN A 814 -7.46 -0.06 -26.53
N GLU A 815 -6.65 0.21 -27.53
CA GLU A 815 -7.05 -0.02 -28.92
C GLU A 815 -7.11 -1.54 -29.13
N GLY A 816 -8.31 -2.11 -29.02
CA GLY A 816 -8.62 -3.49 -29.41
C GLY A 816 -8.19 -4.55 -28.41
#